data_AF-A0ABD1X966-F1
#
_entry.id   AF-A0ABD1X966-F1
#
_cell.length_a   1.000
_cell.length_b   1.000
_cell.length_c   1.000
_cell.angle_alpha   90.00
_cell.angle_beta   90.00
_cell.angle_gamma   90.00
#
_symmetry.space_group_name_H-M   'P 1'
#
loop_
_entity.id
_entity.type
_entity.pdbx_description
1 polymer ?
#
loop_
_entity_poly.entity_id
_entity_poly.type
_entity_poly.pdbx_seq_one_letter_code
_entity_poly.pdbx_strand_id
1 'polypeptide(L)'
;MSDFSHPLKTLSRVFGRRRQSRAFCWRRKLPTILREDAQWRKNASLLQEIFAISIKRLNARKSIPLNWSSTNCCKWEGVTCNPESRVTHLSLPGKHLSGTIDPFLGNLTFLSYLNLSDNQFYGTLPSTLLHTLNHLESLDLSSNRFNGSIESPFFPSLISFNVSNNSFTGSLPSSICITSRFVKMLDFSTNKFSGNVSKGIGRCSKLEIFRAGFNSLSGWLPYDLYTVKTLREISLPNNQFSGPVNNSISLLSNLSVIDIHQNELTGEVPKDIGLLSNLKQLILHTNSLNGSVPPSLMNCTSLKTLLLRNNLLGGEIASLDFSGLQKLEAIDFGNNSIVGTIPVSLCLCRSLIAVRIAFNQLTGEIPACMAGIKSLSHLSLSDNFLSNVVEALRILMRCDNLSVLFLSRCYKDEPVPNDDHLLHLNGFQNLQILTLGGCHLRGEVPSWIGKLKKLKVLNLSYNKITGTIPKWLGSMPNLLVLNITQNHLTGELPREIGDLKALASDDTDSDLSNLALPFLFDTLQYNRLFNLPRGIKVGNNSLSGNIPAELGNLRLLRELDLNDNDFNGSIPRELSHLVNLEKLDMSGNHLSGEIPESLKKLHFLSFFSVKNNDLEGEIPKGGQFDTFTNTSFEGNPKLCGSVLQRNCPSTTPGGQGEILPPVPTAEESETPWYTIPFGLGYSVGFFVVSISLLFRSSRKWFN
;
A
#
# COMPACT_ATOMS: atom_id res chain seq x y z
N MET A 1 70.67 19.51 6.77
CA MET A 1 71.07 18.20 6.18
C MET A 1 69.79 17.55 5.69
N SER A 2 69.47 17.42 4.40
CA SER A 2 70.07 17.75 3.10
C SER A 2 68.91 17.50 2.10
N ASP A 3 68.32 18.46 1.39
CA ASP A 3 68.79 19.28 0.26
C ASP A 3 68.42 18.69 -1.13
N PHE A 4 68.14 19.61 -2.08
CA PHE A 4 68.00 19.49 -3.56
C PHE A 4 66.62 19.34 -4.27
N SER A 5 66.04 20.51 -4.60
CA SER A 5 65.83 21.09 -5.96
C SER A 5 65.13 20.34 -7.13
N HIS A 6 63.97 20.88 -7.55
CA HIS A 6 63.45 21.31 -8.90
C HIS A 6 64.28 21.09 -10.21
N PRO A 7 63.77 21.40 -11.46
CA PRO A 7 62.40 21.48 -12.06
C PRO A 7 62.29 21.02 -13.57
N LEU A 8 61.15 21.31 -14.26
CA LEU A 8 60.94 21.64 -15.72
C LEU A 8 59.93 20.73 -16.49
N LYS A 9 58.80 21.30 -16.98
CA LYS A 9 58.47 21.68 -18.41
C LYS A 9 57.59 20.62 -19.10
N THR A 10 56.60 20.85 -19.98
CA THR A 10 55.94 21.99 -20.66
C THR A 10 54.67 21.42 -21.30
N LEU A 11 53.58 22.19 -21.46
CA LEU A 11 52.92 22.39 -22.78
C LEU A 11 51.78 23.40 -22.68
N SER A 12 51.81 24.33 -23.62
CA SER A 12 51.00 25.53 -23.70
C SER A 12 50.27 25.59 -25.04
N ARG A 13 49.06 26.16 -25.01
CA ARG A 13 48.35 26.92 -26.08
C ARG A 13 47.86 26.16 -27.33
N VAL A 14 46.59 26.39 -27.72
CA VAL A 14 46.19 27.20 -28.90
C VAL A 14 44.73 27.73 -28.74
N PHE A 15 44.58 28.98 -29.20
CA PHE A 15 43.49 29.96 -29.35
C PHE A 15 42.01 29.60 -29.56
N GLY A 16 41.14 30.52 -29.09
CA GLY A 16 39.81 30.83 -29.68
C GLY A 16 39.09 32.00 -28.97
N ARG A 17 39.04 33.19 -29.59
CA ARG A 17 38.51 34.47 -29.05
C ARG A 17 36.98 34.65 -29.27
N ARG A 18 36.32 35.19 -28.23
CA ARG A 18 35.30 36.27 -28.15
C ARG A 18 33.95 36.21 -28.91
N ARG A 19 32.87 36.37 -28.13
CA ARG A 19 31.95 37.56 -28.06
C ARG A 19 31.25 37.58 -26.68
N GLN A 20 31.81 38.23 -25.66
CA GLN A 20 31.42 39.55 -25.10
C GLN A 20 29.92 39.80 -24.90
N SER A 21 29.50 39.94 -23.64
CA SER A 21 28.78 41.11 -23.13
C SER A 21 28.92 41.23 -21.59
N ARG A 22 29.66 42.28 -21.17
CA ARG A 22 29.59 43.14 -19.95
C ARG A 22 29.21 42.47 -18.60
N ALA A 23 29.92 42.62 -17.49
CA ALA A 23 30.48 43.86 -16.93
C ALA A 23 31.67 43.58 -15.98
N PHE A 24 32.53 44.59 -15.84
CA PHE A 24 33.80 44.61 -15.10
C PHE A 24 33.63 45.50 -13.85
N CYS A 25 34.01 45.03 -12.66
CA CYS A 25 34.55 45.81 -11.51
C CYS A 25 34.60 44.97 -10.23
N TRP A 26 35.60 44.99 -9.35
CA TRP A 26 37.07 45.14 -9.40
C TRP A 26 37.57 44.55 -8.06
N ARG A 27 38.79 44.00 -8.01
CA ARG A 27 39.43 43.50 -6.78
C ARG A 27 40.04 44.66 -5.97
N ARG A 28 40.01 44.46 -4.64
CA ARG A 28 40.97 44.87 -3.57
C ARG A 28 40.85 46.24 -2.87
N LYS A 29 40.93 46.09 -1.53
CA LYS A 29 41.46 46.95 -0.44
C LYS A 29 40.62 48.13 0.07
N LEU A 30 40.19 47.98 1.34
CA LEU A 30 39.93 49.03 2.35
C LEU A 30 41.16 49.97 2.49
N PRO A 31 41.02 51.23 2.99
CA PRO A 31 40.42 51.52 4.31
C PRO A 31 39.63 52.85 4.49
N THR A 32 39.13 53.00 5.72
CA THR A 32 38.78 54.22 6.50
C THR A 32 37.42 54.91 6.31
N ILE A 33 36.52 54.61 7.26
CA ILE A 33 35.73 55.48 8.16
C ILE A 33 35.03 56.73 7.56
N LEU A 34 33.69 56.72 7.69
CA LEU A 34 32.70 57.82 7.78
C LEU A 34 31.60 57.73 6.70
N ARG A 35 30.48 57.08 7.05
CA ARG A 35 29.08 57.55 6.88
C ARG A 35 28.11 56.37 6.96
N GLU A 36 27.48 56.26 8.12
CA GLU A 36 26.57 55.18 8.55
C GLU A 36 25.26 55.08 7.76
N ASP A 37 24.98 55.97 6.79
CA ASP A 37 23.74 55.91 5.99
C ASP A 37 23.88 55.24 4.61
N ALA A 38 25.09 54.91 4.15
CA ALA A 38 25.32 54.34 2.81
C ALA A 38 25.47 52.79 2.80
N GLN A 39 25.63 52.18 3.97
CA GLN A 39 25.95 50.75 4.10
C GLN A 39 24.71 49.85 3.91
N TRP A 40 23.51 50.36 4.20
CA TRP A 40 22.27 49.58 4.01
C TRP A 40 21.85 49.47 2.54
N ARG A 41 22.06 50.51 1.71
CA ARG A 41 21.79 50.45 0.25
C ARG A 41 22.74 49.49 -0.47
N LYS A 42 23.98 49.35 0.02
CA LYS A 42 24.93 48.33 -0.45
C LYS A 42 24.59 46.92 0.05
N ASN A 43 24.02 46.78 1.25
CA ASN A 43 23.52 45.49 1.73
C ASN A 43 22.23 45.04 1.02
N ALA A 44 21.39 45.96 0.54
CA ALA A 44 20.26 45.64 -0.32
C ALA A 44 20.70 45.15 -1.71
N SER A 45 21.80 45.70 -2.27
CA SER A 45 22.39 45.16 -3.51
C SER A 45 23.12 43.82 -3.28
N LEU A 46 23.68 43.60 -2.08
CA LEU A 46 24.27 42.31 -1.68
C LEU A 46 23.19 41.25 -1.43
N LEU A 47 22.02 41.61 -0.89
CA LEU A 47 20.83 40.75 -0.83
C LEU A 47 20.28 40.46 -2.24
N GLN A 48 20.31 41.45 -3.14
CA GLN A 48 20.02 41.24 -4.56
C GLN A 48 21.01 40.27 -5.23
N GLU A 49 22.30 40.33 -4.94
CA GLU A 49 23.28 39.38 -5.49
C GLU A 49 23.23 38.01 -4.80
N ILE A 50 23.02 37.92 -3.49
CA ILE A 50 22.94 36.64 -2.76
C ILE A 50 21.67 35.87 -3.14
N PHE A 51 20.52 36.53 -3.25
CA PHE A 51 19.28 35.86 -3.68
C PHE A 51 19.19 35.71 -5.20
N ALA A 52 19.64 36.68 -6.01
CA ALA A 52 19.57 36.53 -7.46
C ALA A 52 20.65 35.61 -8.03
N ILE A 53 21.81 35.39 -7.39
CA ILE A 53 22.83 34.46 -7.90
C ILE A 53 22.52 33.02 -7.47
N SER A 54 22.01 32.81 -6.25
CA SER A 54 21.69 31.46 -5.78
C SER A 54 20.39 30.92 -6.36
N ILE A 55 19.43 31.78 -6.78
CA ILE A 55 18.18 31.35 -7.44
C ILE A 55 18.18 31.52 -8.97
N LYS A 56 18.93 32.45 -9.59
CA LYS A 56 19.06 32.46 -11.07
C LYS A 56 19.85 31.28 -11.63
N ARG A 57 20.67 30.59 -10.82
CA ARG A 57 21.26 29.30 -11.23
C ARG A 57 20.25 28.14 -11.25
N LEU A 58 19.06 28.35 -10.69
CA LEU A 58 18.00 27.35 -10.53
C LEU A 58 16.95 27.39 -11.65
N ASN A 59 17.28 28.04 -12.78
CA ASN A 59 16.52 28.00 -14.02
C ASN A 59 16.56 26.60 -14.65
N ALA A 60 15.87 25.64 -14.03
CA ALA A 60 15.31 24.52 -14.77
C ALA A 60 14.20 25.08 -15.67
N ARG A 61 14.14 24.64 -16.93
CA ARG A 61 13.25 25.14 -18.00
C ARG A 61 11.72 24.99 -17.75
N LYS A 62 11.29 24.77 -16.50
CA LYS A 62 9.90 24.51 -16.09
C LYS A 62 9.43 25.24 -14.83
N SER A 63 10.26 26.06 -14.15
CA SER A 63 9.80 26.83 -12.99
C SER A 63 9.02 28.08 -13.42
N ILE A 64 7.95 28.42 -12.69
CA ILE A 64 7.24 29.69 -12.87
C ILE A 64 8.20 30.81 -12.41
N PRO A 65 8.49 31.82 -13.23
CA PRO A 65 9.41 32.88 -12.86
C PRO A 65 8.87 33.65 -11.65
N LEU A 66 9.62 33.68 -10.55
CA LEU A 66 9.30 34.45 -9.36
C LEU A 66 9.31 35.95 -9.68
N ASN A 67 8.38 36.72 -9.11
CA ASN A 67 8.30 38.16 -9.33
C ASN A 67 9.33 38.94 -8.49
N TRP A 68 10.60 38.81 -8.84
CA TRP A 68 11.75 39.41 -8.14
C TRP A 68 12.45 40.47 -8.98
N SER A 69 11.66 41.38 -9.55
CA SER A 69 12.14 42.44 -10.46
C SER A 69 12.48 43.75 -9.73
N SER A 70 11.96 43.96 -8.51
CA SER A 70 12.15 45.19 -7.73
C SER A 70 13.55 45.31 -7.12
N THR A 71 14.04 46.53 -6.96
CA THR A 71 15.22 46.86 -6.14
C THR A 71 14.95 46.76 -4.64
N ASN A 72 13.68 46.83 -4.23
CA ASN A 72 13.27 46.61 -2.85
C ASN A 72 12.85 45.14 -2.67
N CYS A 73 13.67 44.36 -1.96
CA CYS A 73 13.40 42.95 -1.69
C CYS A 73 12.12 42.70 -0.88
N CYS A 74 11.64 43.69 -0.11
CA CYS A 74 10.38 43.57 0.63
C CYS A 74 9.14 43.57 -0.28
N LYS A 75 9.31 43.84 -1.58
CA LYS A 75 8.25 43.70 -2.59
C LYS A 75 8.32 42.39 -3.36
N TRP A 76 9.30 41.55 -3.07
CA TRP A 76 9.47 40.28 -3.75
C TRP A 76 8.41 39.29 -3.32
N GLU A 77 7.93 38.49 -4.27
CA GLU A 77 7.06 37.37 -3.98
C GLU A 77 7.67 36.47 -2.91
N GLY A 78 6.90 36.18 -1.86
CA GLY A 78 7.30 35.31 -0.76
C GLY A 78 8.18 35.96 0.31
N VAL A 79 8.53 37.26 0.19
CA VAL A 79 9.35 37.98 1.17
C VAL A 79 8.50 38.95 1.98
N THR A 80 8.61 38.91 3.31
CA THR A 80 8.02 39.91 4.22
C THR A 80 9.11 40.56 5.06
N CYS A 81 8.99 41.87 5.26
CA CYS A 81 9.93 42.65 6.08
C CYS A 81 9.24 43.30 7.28
N ASN A 82 10.02 43.60 8.32
CA ASN A 82 9.60 44.45 9.43
C ASN A 82 9.61 45.96 9.02
N PRO A 83 9.15 46.88 9.90
CA PRO A 83 9.16 48.33 9.62
C PRO A 83 10.55 48.91 9.29
N GLU A 84 11.62 48.27 9.78
CA GLU A 84 13.02 48.64 9.50
C GLU A 84 13.54 48.03 8.18
N SER A 85 12.66 47.48 7.34
CA SER A 85 13.01 46.83 6.06
C SER A 85 13.94 45.62 6.20
N ARG A 86 13.93 44.93 7.34
CA ARG A 86 14.63 43.66 7.56
C ARG A 86 13.70 42.50 7.25
N VAL A 87 14.19 41.51 6.50
CA VAL A 87 13.42 40.31 6.14
C VAL A 87 13.10 39.48 7.39
N THR A 88 11.82 39.22 7.63
CA THR A 88 11.32 38.40 8.73
C THR A 88 10.66 37.11 8.26
N HIS A 89 10.06 37.09 7.06
CA HIS A 89 9.46 35.87 6.50
C HIS A 89 9.97 35.62 5.08
N LEU A 90 10.29 34.35 4.81
CA LEU A 90 10.56 33.83 3.47
C LEU A 90 9.69 32.59 3.26
N SER A 91 8.73 32.67 2.34
CA SER A 91 7.75 31.61 2.07
C SER A 91 7.59 31.38 0.57
N LEU A 92 8.10 30.25 0.08
CA LEU A 92 8.09 29.87 -1.34
C LEU A 92 7.67 28.40 -1.55
N PRO A 93 6.52 27.93 -1.00
CA PRO A 93 6.11 26.54 -1.17
C PRO A 93 5.62 26.25 -2.60
N GLY A 94 5.84 25.02 -3.10
CA GLY A 94 5.20 24.55 -4.34
C GLY A 94 5.68 25.26 -5.62
N LYS A 95 6.90 25.82 -5.63
CA LYS A 95 7.41 26.66 -6.73
C LYS A 95 8.27 25.90 -7.74
N HIS A 96 8.43 24.59 -7.56
CA HIS A 96 9.33 23.73 -8.35
C HIS A 96 10.78 24.26 -8.36
N LEU A 97 11.20 24.93 -7.29
CA LEU A 97 12.57 25.40 -7.12
C LEU A 97 13.48 24.21 -6.88
N SER A 98 14.60 24.13 -7.61
CA SER A 98 15.61 23.09 -7.43
C SER A 98 16.89 23.71 -6.90
N GLY A 99 17.90 22.95 -6.45
CA GLY A 99 19.20 23.48 -6.03
C GLY A 99 19.57 23.23 -4.57
N THR A 100 20.68 23.81 -4.12
CA THR A 100 21.14 23.74 -2.73
C THR A 100 20.81 25.02 -1.97
N ILE A 101 20.64 24.94 -0.65
CA ILE A 101 20.51 26.14 0.20
C ILE A 101 21.87 26.80 0.35
N ASP A 102 21.95 28.07 -0.06
CA ASP A 102 23.15 28.86 0.06
C ASP A 102 23.42 29.21 1.54
N PRO A 103 24.66 29.03 2.05
CA PRO A 103 25.02 29.40 3.43
C PRO A 103 24.69 30.84 3.82
N PHE A 104 24.64 31.77 2.87
CA PHE A 104 24.28 33.17 3.13
C PHE A 104 22.83 33.37 3.58
N LEU A 105 21.95 32.38 3.43
CA LEU A 105 20.60 32.43 4.00
C LEU A 105 20.64 32.61 5.53
N GLY A 106 21.68 32.07 6.19
CA GLY A 106 21.94 32.27 7.62
C GLY A 106 22.23 33.73 8.02
N ASN A 107 22.49 34.63 7.08
CA ASN A 107 22.70 36.06 7.38
C ASN A 107 21.39 36.84 7.58
N LEU A 108 20.23 36.24 7.32
CA LEU A 108 18.93 36.83 7.60
C LEU A 108 18.60 36.71 9.10
N THR A 109 19.36 37.37 9.96
CA THR A 109 19.28 37.18 11.42
C THR A 109 17.93 37.53 12.04
N PHE A 110 17.07 38.28 11.34
CA PHE A 110 15.72 38.67 11.78
C PHE A 110 14.63 37.73 11.27
N LEU A 111 15.00 36.66 10.55
CA LEU A 111 14.06 35.70 10.00
C LEU A 111 13.36 34.93 11.11
N SER A 112 12.04 35.08 11.19
CA SER A 112 11.16 34.36 12.11
C SER A 112 10.43 33.20 11.43
N TYR A 113 10.24 33.26 10.11
CA TYR A 113 9.52 32.23 9.36
C TYR A 113 10.25 31.87 8.07
N LEU A 114 10.56 30.59 7.90
CA LEU A 114 11.16 30.05 6.68
C LEU A 114 10.33 28.84 6.19
N ASN A 115 9.71 28.97 5.02
CA ASN A 115 8.98 27.88 4.38
C ASN A 115 9.46 27.71 2.93
N LEU A 116 10.10 26.58 2.66
CA LEU A 116 10.59 26.15 1.35
C LEU A 116 9.98 24.79 0.94
N SER A 117 8.84 24.43 1.52
CA SER A 117 8.21 23.13 1.33
C SER A 117 7.76 22.85 -0.11
N ASP A 118 7.57 21.58 -0.46
CA ASP A 118 7.08 21.15 -1.78
C ASP A 118 7.90 21.72 -2.95
N ASN A 119 9.20 21.46 -2.91
CA ASN A 119 10.17 21.89 -3.92
C ASN A 119 11.13 20.74 -4.27
N GLN A 120 12.19 21.04 -5.01
CA GLN A 120 13.21 20.10 -5.46
C GLN A 120 14.59 20.45 -4.90
N PHE A 121 14.66 21.12 -3.74
CA PHE A 121 15.94 21.43 -3.09
C PHE A 121 16.65 20.15 -2.65
N TYR A 122 17.97 20.11 -2.78
CA TYR A 122 18.81 18.96 -2.48
C TYR A 122 20.11 19.37 -1.78
N GLY A 123 20.89 18.39 -1.32
CA GLY A 123 22.12 18.61 -0.57
C GLY A 123 21.91 18.74 0.93
N THR A 124 22.97 19.07 1.66
CA THR A 124 22.94 19.18 3.13
C THR A 124 22.49 20.57 3.57
N LEU A 125 21.97 20.66 4.81
CA LEU A 125 21.69 21.97 5.41
C LEU A 125 23.00 22.64 5.82
N PRO A 126 23.26 23.89 5.41
CA PRO A 126 24.47 24.59 5.77
C PRO A 126 24.50 24.88 7.28
N SER A 127 25.67 24.72 7.91
CA SER A 127 25.83 24.93 9.35
C SER A 127 25.48 26.35 9.80
N THR A 128 25.66 27.35 8.93
CA THR A 128 25.23 28.73 9.19
C THR A 128 23.74 28.80 9.45
N LEU A 129 22.91 28.17 8.60
CA LEU A 129 21.45 28.12 8.78
C LEU A 129 21.07 27.50 10.13
N LEU A 130 21.79 26.46 10.57
CA LEU A 130 21.50 25.74 11.81
C LEU A 130 21.87 26.49 13.09
N HIS A 131 22.73 27.52 13.03
CA HIS A 131 23.32 28.15 14.22
C HIS A 131 23.16 29.68 14.31
N THR A 132 22.75 30.37 13.23
CA THR A 132 22.70 31.86 13.23
C THR A 132 21.29 32.45 13.32
N LEU A 133 20.25 31.68 13.01
CA LEU A 133 18.86 32.16 12.95
C LEU A 133 18.17 32.12 14.31
N ASN A 134 18.63 32.97 15.24
CA ASN A 134 18.17 32.96 16.63
C ASN A 134 16.69 33.39 16.82
N HIS A 135 16.14 34.13 15.86
CA HIS A 135 14.75 34.60 15.88
C HIS A 135 13.77 33.66 15.17
N LEU A 136 14.24 32.52 14.64
CA LEU A 136 13.42 31.60 13.87
C LEU A 136 12.38 30.92 14.76
N GLU A 137 11.11 31.15 14.46
CA GLU A 137 9.95 30.57 15.14
C GLU A 137 9.41 29.37 14.37
N SER A 138 9.45 29.40 13.04
CA SER A 138 8.94 28.31 12.20
C SER A 138 9.89 27.99 11.05
N LEU A 139 10.26 26.73 10.94
CA LEU A 139 11.02 26.18 9.82
C LEU A 139 10.24 25.05 9.16
N ASP A 140 9.92 25.21 7.89
CA ASP A 140 9.32 24.18 7.05
C ASP A 140 10.16 23.94 5.78
N LEU A 141 10.81 22.79 5.75
CA LEU A 141 11.62 22.29 4.63
C LEU A 141 11.03 21.00 4.04
N SER A 142 9.76 20.71 4.33
CA SER A 142 9.15 19.43 4.00
C SER A 142 8.99 19.20 2.49
N SER A 143 8.91 17.94 2.07
CA SER A 143 8.72 17.55 0.66
C SER A 143 9.78 18.15 -0.26
N ASN A 144 11.04 17.79 0.00
CA ASN A 144 12.21 18.16 -0.78
C ASN A 144 13.14 16.93 -0.94
N ARG A 145 14.38 17.13 -1.38
CA ARG A 145 15.41 16.10 -1.56
C ARG A 145 16.65 16.36 -0.70
N PHE A 146 16.50 17.03 0.44
CA PHE A 146 17.60 17.29 1.37
C PHE A 146 18.18 15.99 1.93
N ASN A 147 19.49 15.97 2.21
CA ASN A 147 20.19 14.80 2.72
C ASN A 147 21.21 15.16 3.81
N GLY A 148 21.93 14.15 4.32
CA GLY A 148 22.90 14.30 5.40
C GLY A 148 22.27 14.32 6.79
N SER A 149 23.10 14.50 7.81
CA SER A 149 22.69 14.62 9.21
C SER A 149 22.25 16.05 9.55
N ILE A 150 21.34 16.18 10.52
CA ILE A 150 21.00 17.46 11.16
C ILE A 150 21.72 17.51 12.51
N GLU A 151 22.91 18.08 12.53
CA GLU A 151 23.76 18.09 13.73
C GLU A 151 23.52 19.34 14.56
N SER A 152 23.04 19.13 15.80
CA SER A 152 22.95 20.14 16.86
C SER A 152 22.32 21.49 16.48
N PRO A 153 21.09 21.51 15.94
CA PRO A 153 20.43 22.77 15.58
C PRO A 153 20.23 23.69 16.80
N PHE A 154 20.54 24.96 16.63
CA PHE A 154 20.40 26.00 17.65
C PHE A 154 19.37 27.04 17.21
N PHE A 155 18.12 26.86 17.67
CA PHE A 155 16.98 27.73 17.35
C PHE A 155 16.22 28.16 18.62
N PRO A 156 16.73 29.09 19.43
CA PRO A 156 16.20 29.37 20.77
C PRO A 156 14.71 29.79 20.80
N SER A 157 14.19 30.37 19.71
CA SER A 157 12.81 30.88 19.61
C SER A 157 11.84 29.92 18.90
N LEU A 158 12.26 28.70 18.58
CA LEU A 158 11.51 27.80 17.70
C LEU A 158 10.18 27.33 18.31
N ILE A 159 9.14 27.37 17.49
CA ILE A 159 7.77 26.91 17.78
C ILE A 159 7.44 25.68 16.92
N SER A 160 7.83 25.68 15.64
CA SER A 160 7.55 24.60 14.69
C SER A 160 8.79 24.21 13.88
N PHE A 161 9.06 22.91 13.80
CA PHE A 161 10.14 22.35 12.98
C PHE A 161 9.61 21.20 12.13
N ASN A 162 9.57 21.41 10.82
CA ASN A 162 9.11 20.41 9.86
C ASN A 162 10.18 20.15 8.80
N VAL A 163 10.75 18.94 8.81
CA VAL A 163 11.73 18.46 7.81
C VAL A 163 11.25 17.17 7.14
N SER A 164 9.95 16.91 7.20
CA SER A 164 9.36 15.66 6.72
C SER A 164 9.50 15.47 5.20
N ASN A 165 9.41 14.23 4.72
CA ASN A 165 9.46 13.88 3.30
C ASN A 165 10.74 14.40 2.61
N ASN A 166 11.89 13.93 3.10
CA ASN A 166 13.23 14.25 2.61
C ASN A 166 14.12 12.99 2.64
N SER A 167 15.45 13.14 2.53
CA SER A 167 16.43 12.04 2.62
C SER A 167 17.45 12.27 3.75
N PHE A 168 17.06 12.93 4.84
CA PHE A 168 17.92 13.13 6.02
C PHE A 168 18.29 11.79 6.68
N THR A 169 19.51 11.69 7.19
CA THR A 169 20.09 10.49 7.80
C THR A 169 20.60 10.78 9.22
N GLY A 170 21.06 9.74 9.94
CA GLY A 170 21.62 9.88 11.28
C GLY A 170 20.54 9.84 12.37
N SER A 171 20.88 10.21 13.60
CA SER A 171 19.95 10.24 14.72
C SER A 171 19.02 11.45 14.68
N LEU A 172 17.87 11.35 15.35
CA LEU A 172 16.99 12.51 15.53
C LEU A 172 17.71 13.61 16.34
N PRO A 173 17.62 14.88 15.92
CA PRO A 173 18.25 16.01 16.61
C PRO A 173 17.49 16.41 17.89
N SER A 174 17.50 15.55 18.91
CA SER A 174 16.82 15.81 20.20
C SER A 174 17.39 17.01 20.96
N SER A 175 18.58 17.49 20.60
CA SER A 175 19.17 18.73 21.10
C SER A 175 18.28 19.96 20.86
N ILE A 176 17.37 19.92 19.87
CA ILE A 176 16.38 20.98 19.63
C ILE A 176 15.53 21.25 20.88
N CYS A 177 15.26 20.21 21.69
CA CYS A 177 14.52 20.34 22.95
C CYS A 177 15.34 20.96 24.09
N ILE A 178 16.67 20.97 23.95
CA ILE A 178 17.56 21.64 24.91
C ILE A 178 17.61 23.14 24.60
N THR A 179 17.72 23.48 23.32
CA THR A 179 17.87 24.87 22.84
C THR A 179 16.53 25.60 22.79
N SER A 180 15.44 24.91 22.41
CA SER A 180 14.15 25.50 22.03
C SER A 180 13.03 25.01 22.95
N ARG A 181 12.90 25.60 24.14
CA ARG A 181 11.96 25.12 25.17
C ARG A 181 10.48 25.35 24.83
N PHE A 182 10.19 26.20 23.86
CA PHE A 182 8.84 26.61 23.45
C PHE A 182 8.32 25.86 22.23
N VAL A 183 9.09 24.91 21.69
CA VAL A 183 8.67 24.16 20.50
C VAL A 183 7.41 23.36 20.78
N LYS A 184 6.45 23.48 19.88
CA LYS A 184 5.13 22.84 19.94
C LYS A 184 4.98 21.71 18.93
N MET A 185 5.68 21.79 17.80
CA MET A 185 5.59 20.80 16.73
C MET A 185 6.98 20.40 16.25
N LEU A 186 7.22 19.09 16.21
CA LEU A 186 8.38 18.47 15.60
C LEU A 186 7.90 17.40 14.61
N ASP A 187 8.26 17.54 13.33
CA ASP A 187 7.96 16.56 12.28
C ASP A 187 9.22 16.16 11.50
N PHE A 188 9.62 14.91 11.71
CA PHE A 188 10.76 14.25 11.08
C PHE A 188 10.34 13.13 10.12
N SER A 189 9.05 13.01 9.81
CA SER A 189 8.49 11.83 9.14
C SER A 189 9.01 11.65 7.72
N THR A 190 8.97 10.42 7.19
CA THR A 190 9.34 10.12 5.80
C THR A 190 10.76 10.58 5.47
N ASN A 191 11.74 10.02 6.18
CA ASN A 191 13.17 10.29 6.03
C ASN A 191 13.95 8.98 6.18
N LYS A 192 15.27 9.07 6.38
CA LYS A 192 16.17 7.93 6.63
C LYS A 192 16.85 8.05 8.00
N PHE A 193 16.19 8.69 8.97
CA PHE A 193 16.71 8.76 10.34
C PHE A 193 16.78 7.36 10.94
N SER A 194 17.81 7.11 11.74
CA SER A 194 18.06 5.79 12.30
C SER A 194 18.64 5.85 13.72
N GLY A 195 18.69 4.67 14.36
CA GLY A 195 19.14 4.53 15.74
C GLY A 195 18.07 4.91 16.76
N ASN A 196 18.46 4.93 18.02
CA ASN A 196 17.52 5.14 19.12
C ASN A 196 17.12 6.61 19.22
N VAL A 197 15.86 6.85 19.56
CA VAL A 197 15.42 8.18 19.97
C VAL A 197 16.05 8.50 21.32
N SER A 198 17.04 9.39 21.31
CA SER A 198 17.85 9.72 22.48
C SER A 198 17.03 10.47 23.54
N LYS A 199 17.43 10.30 24.82
CA LYS A 199 16.87 11.06 25.95
C LYS A 199 17.07 12.56 25.68
N GLY A 200 16.00 13.34 25.78
CA GLY A 200 16.02 14.77 25.48
C GLY A 200 14.66 15.34 25.11
N ILE A 201 13.77 14.53 24.53
CA ILE A 201 12.43 14.95 24.14
C ILE A 201 11.62 15.47 25.34
N GLY A 202 11.85 14.88 26.53
CA GLY A 202 11.23 15.33 27.79
C GLY A 202 11.51 16.79 28.13
N ARG A 203 12.55 17.41 27.55
CA ARG A 203 12.89 18.82 27.76
C ARG A 203 12.05 19.80 26.93
N CYS A 204 11.40 19.31 25.87
CA CYS A 204 10.45 20.10 25.09
C CYS A 204 9.13 20.27 25.88
N SER A 205 9.13 21.10 26.92
CA SER A 205 8.01 21.23 27.89
C SER A 205 6.68 21.76 27.32
N LYS A 206 6.69 22.26 26.08
CA LYS A 206 5.53 22.79 25.36
C LYS A 206 5.15 21.97 24.14
N LEU A 207 5.78 20.81 23.91
CA LEU A 207 5.54 19.97 22.74
C LEU A 207 4.10 19.45 22.74
N GLU A 208 3.39 19.66 21.65
CA GLU A 208 2.03 19.18 21.44
C GLU A 208 2.01 18.05 20.39
N ILE A 209 2.85 18.15 19.36
CA ILE A 209 2.87 17.21 18.23
C ILE A 209 4.29 16.69 18.03
N PHE A 210 4.46 15.37 18.11
CA PHE A 210 5.70 14.69 17.77
C PHE A 210 5.46 13.64 16.69
N ARG A 211 6.07 13.86 15.51
CA ARG A 211 5.98 12.95 14.37
C ARG A 211 7.37 12.54 13.90
N ALA A 212 7.58 11.24 13.73
CA ALA A 212 8.80 10.69 13.16
C ALA A 212 8.56 9.34 12.45
N GLY A 213 7.36 9.17 11.86
CA GLY A 213 6.99 7.96 11.13
C GLY A 213 7.80 7.73 9.85
N PHE A 214 7.77 6.53 9.29
CA PHE A 214 8.43 6.17 8.03
C PHE A 214 9.94 6.52 8.03
N ASN A 215 10.64 5.95 9.00
CA ASN A 215 12.09 6.08 9.18
C ASN A 215 12.68 4.70 9.53
N SER A 216 13.92 4.65 10.01
CA SER A 216 14.59 3.45 10.52
C SER A 216 14.97 3.60 12.00
N LEU A 217 14.12 4.30 12.77
CA LEU A 217 14.31 4.49 14.21
C LEU A 217 14.08 3.19 14.96
N SER A 218 14.88 2.93 15.98
CA SER A 218 14.85 1.67 16.72
C SER A 218 14.95 1.87 18.23
N GLY A 219 14.99 0.77 18.98
CA GLY A 219 14.99 0.79 20.44
C GLY A 219 13.60 1.04 21.03
N TRP A 220 13.54 1.40 22.30
CA TRP A 220 12.27 1.62 23.01
C TRP A 220 11.79 3.05 22.87
N LEU A 221 10.49 3.27 23.13
CA LEU A 221 9.97 4.62 23.31
C LEU A 221 10.72 5.32 24.47
N PRO A 222 11.25 6.53 24.27
CA PRO A 222 12.08 7.21 25.26
C PRO A 222 11.27 7.54 26.52
N TYR A 223 11.73 7.10 27.70
CA TYR A 223 10.97 7.23 28.95
C TYR A 223 10.68 8.69 29.35
N ASP A 224 11.54 9.62 28.98
CA ASP A 224 11.33 11.04 29.25
C ASP A 224 10.20 11.66 28.41
N LEU A 225 9.75 11.00 27.34
CA LEU A 225 8.54 11.40 26.59
C LEU A 225 7.31 11.47 27.48
N TYR A 226 7.20 10.54 28.45
CA TYR A 226 6.07 10.47 29.38
C TYR A 226 6.01 11.65 30.36
N THR A 227 7.03 12.52 30.37
CA THR A 227 7.03 13.75 31.19
C THR A 227 6.39 14.94 30.48
N VAL A 228 6.17 14.87 29.16
CA VAL A 228 5.68 15.97 28.33
C VAL A 228 4.15 16.00 28.28
N LYS A 229 3.53 16.43 29.38
CA LYS A 229 2.05 16.43 29.56
C LYS A 229 1.27 17.32 28.58
N THR A 230 1.95 18.15 27.78
CA THR A 230 1.34 18.96 26.73
C THR A 230 1.07 18.18 25.45
N LEU A 231 1.63 16.96 25.31
CA LEU A 231 1.48 16.15 24.11
C LEU A 231 0.01 15.83 23.81
N ARG A 232 -0.34 16.02 22.54
CA ARG A 232 -1.64 15.73 21.93
C ARG A 232 -1.52 14.64 20.88
N GLU A 233 -0.38 14.55 20.21
CA GLU A 233 -0.14 13.59 19.15
C GLU A 233 1.26 13.00 19.25
N ILE A 234 1.31 11.66 19.21
CA ILE A 234 2.53 10.87 19.01
C ILE A 234 2.29 10.03 17.74
N SER A 235 3.05 10.30 16.68
CA SER A 235 3.00 9.52 15.43
C SER A 235 4.39 8.99 15.06
N LEU A 236 4.57 7.69 15.22
CA LEU A 236 5.82 6.96 15.00
C LEU A 236 5.63 5.70 14.11
N PRO A 237 4.70 5.67 13.14
CA PRO A 237 4.43 4.46 12.39
C PRO A 237 5.61 4.05 11.49
N ASN A 238 5.67 2.77 11.12
CA ASN A 238 6.62 2.24 10.14
C ASN A 238 8.09 2.58 10.51
N ASN A 239 8.53 2.01 11.63
CA ASN A 239 9.87 2.09 12.20
C ASN A 239 10.23 0.71 12.79
N GLN A 240 11.29 0.65 13.61
CA GLN A 240 11.79 -0.56 14.29
C GLN A 240 11.71 -0.40 15.82
N PHE A 241 10.72 0.36 16.33
CA PHE A 241 10.53 0.50 17.77
C PHE A 241 10.15 -0.85 18.38
N SER A 242 10.78 -1.20 19.50
CA SER A 242 10.61 -2.47 20.20
C SER A 242 10.31 -2.27 21.68
N GLY A 243 10.05 -3.37 22.40
CA GLY A 243 9.71 -3.34 23.82
C GLY A 243 8.27 -2.88 24.09
N PRO A 244 7.88 -2.79 25.37
CA PRO A 244 6.50 -2.48 25.74
C PRO A 244 6.18 -0.99 25.68
N VAL A 245 4.92 -0.67 25.36
CA VAL A 245 4.35 0.65 25.62
C VAL A 245 4.18 0.79 27.13
N ASN A 246 4.92 1.70 27.75
CA ASN A 246 4.92 1.82 29.21
C ASN A 246 3.57 2.36 29.71
N ASN A 247 3.09 1.85 30.85
CA ASN A 247 1.84 2.29 31.46
C ASN A 247 1.82 3.79 31.83
N SER A 248 2.99 4.40 32.01
CA SER A 248 3.16 5.86 32.18
C SER A 248 2.64 6.70 31.00
N ILE A 249 2.33 6.11 29.84
CA ILE A 249 1.64 6.82 28.76
C ILE A 249 0.28 7.39 29.21
N SER A 250 -0.36 6.77 30.20
CA SER A 250 -1.62 7.24 30.80
C SER A 250 -1.49 8.59 31.52
N LEU A 251 -0.26 9.01 31.87
CA LEU A 251 0.03 10.33 32.47
C LEU A 251 -0.12 11.48 31.47
N LEU A 252 -0.14 11.19 30.17
CA LEU A 252 -0.24 12.17 29.09
C LEU A 252 -1.70 12.46 28.74
N SER A 253 -2.47 12.97 29.70
CA SER A 253 -3.94 13.12 29.62
C SER A 253 -4.47 14.00 28.47
N ASN A 254 -3.61 14.80 27.82
CA ASN A 254 -3.95 15.60 26.65
C ASN A 254 -3.84 14.84 25.32
N LEU A 255 -3.36 13.59 25.33
CA LEU A 255 -3.22 12.79 24.13
C LEU A 255 -4.57 12.59 23.45
N SER A 256 -4.61 12.94 22.17
CA SER A 256 -5.73 12.76 21.26
C SER A 256 -5.41 11.70 20.20
N VAL A 257 -4.15 11.52 19.83
CA VAL A 257 -3.71 10.57 18.80
C VAL A 257 -2.48 9.83 19.27
N ILE A 258 -2.55 8.50 19.27
CA ILE A 258 -1.42 7.60 19.43
C ILE A 258 -1.38 6.72 18.17
N ASP A 259 -0.37 6.95 17.33
CA ASP A 259 -0.14 6.16 16.12
C ASP A 259 1.28 5.61 16.11
N ILE A 260 1.43 4.32 16.39
CA ILE A 260 2.73 3.63 16.47
C ILE A 260 2.64 2.27 15.75
N HIS A 261 1.85 2.22 14.68
CA HIS A 261 1.65 1.00 13.90
C HIS A 261 2.89 0.59 13.08
N GLN A 262 2.95 -0.66 12.61
CA GLN A 262 4.09 -1.17 11.82
C GLN A 262 5.43 -0.96 12.55
N ASN A 263 5.54 -1.52 13.75
CA ASN A 263 6.76 -1.56 14.55
C ASN A 263 6.95 -2.97 15.13
N GLU A 264 7.93 -3.13 16.02
CA GLU A 264 8.27 -4.39 16.70
C GLU A 264 7.87 -4.33 18.20
N LEU A 265 6.83 -3.55 18.55
CA LEU A 265 6.39 -3.39 19.94
C LEU A 265 5.89 -4.71 20.51
N THR A 266 6.21 -4.98 21.78
CA THR A 266 5.84 -6.20 22.50
C THR A 266 5.06 -5.89 23.78
N GLY A 267 4.65 -6.93 24.51
CA GLY A 267 3.94 -6.76 25.79
C GLY A 267 2.46 -6.38 25.63
N GLU A 268 1.82 -6.10 26.75
CA GLU A 268 0.38 -5.81 26.81
C GLU A 268 0.06 -4.36 26.43
N VAL A 269 -1.16 -4.14 25.95
CA VAL A 269 -1.73 -2.78 25.86
C VAL A 269 -1.83 -2.21 27.29
N PRO A 270 -1.37 -0.97 27.55
CA PRO A 270 -1.36 -0.37 28.89
C PRO A 270 -2.69 -0.48 29.64
N LYS A 271 -2.64 -1.00 30.87
CA LYS A 271 -3.83 -1.25 31.70
C LYS A 271 -4.57 0.02 32.10
N ASP A 272 -3.87 1.16 32.19
CA ASP A 272 -4.47 2.45 32.55
C ASP A 272 -4.75 3.35 31.33
N ILE A 273 -4.77 2.79 30.12
CA ILE A 273 -5.04 3.57 28.88
C ILE A 273 -6.38 4.31 28.94
N GLY A 274 -7.35 3.78 29.71
CA GLY A 274 -8.64 4.41 29.97
C GLY A 274 -8.61 5.80 30.62
N LEU A 275 -7.48 6.20 31.22
CA LEU A 275 -7.31 7.55 31.79
C LEU A 275 -7.17 8.63 30.70
N LEU A 276 -6.89 8.24 29.46
CA LEU A 276 -6.73 9.14 28.31
C LEU A 276 -8.09 9.54 27.73
N SER A 277 -8.89 10.29 28.49
CA SER A 277 -10.25 10.71 28.13
C SER A 277 -10.36 11.56 26.84
N ASN A 278 -9.26 12.19 26.42
CA ASN A 278 -9.17 12.95 25.17
C ASN A 278 -8.79 12.10 23.95
N LEU A 279 -8.45 10.83 24.14
CA LEU A 279 -7.96 9.95 23.08
C LEU A 279 -9.04 9.73 22.02
N LYS A 280 -8.74 10.12 20.78
CA LYS A 280 -9.62 9.97 19.60
C LYS A 280 -9.16 8.84 18.70
N GLN A 281 -7.86 8.61 18.60
CA GLN A 281 -7.30 7.59 17.73
C GLN A 281 -6.25 6.78 18.47
N LEU A 282 -6.44 5.47 18.50
CA LEU A 282 -5.45 4.50 18.98
C LEU A 282 -5.14 3.54 17.84
N ILE A 283 -3.94 3.68 17.26
CA ILE A 283 -3.49 2.93 16.09
C ILE A 283 -2.20 2.20 16.48
N LEU A 284 -2.34 0.90 16.78
CA LEU A 284 -1.25 0.02 17.23
C LEU A 284 -1.12 -1.24 16.36
N HIS A 285 -1.78 -1.26 15.20
CA HIS A 285 -1.78 -2.44 14.34
C HIS A 285 -0.40 -2.81 13.81
N THR A 286 -0.22 -4.07 13.42
CA THR A 286 1.06 -4.57 12.87
C THR A 286 2.21 -4.36 13.87
N ASN A 287 2.09 -5.03 15.01
CA ASN A 287 3.11 -5.10 16.07
C ASN A 287 3.11 -6.54 16.64
N SER A 288 3.83 -6.78 17.73
CA SER A 288 3.85 -8.05 18.47
C SER A 288 3.23 -7.92 19.87
N LEU A 289 2.19 -7.07 20.01
CA LEU A 289 1.48 -6.88 21.28
C LEU A 289 0.72 -8.15 21.66
N ASN A 290 0.75 -8.52 22.94
CA ASN A 290 0.15 -9.74 23.47
C ASN A 290 -0.80 -9.46 24.65
N GLY A 291 -1.31 -10.52 25.28
CA GLY A 291 -2.29 -10.41 26.36
C GLY A 291 -3.67 -10.00 25.85
N SER A 292 -4.56 -9.60 26.77
CA SER A 292 -5.92 -9.16 26.44
C SER A 292 -6.02 -7.67 26.20
N VAL A 293 -7.00 -7.24 25.40
CA VAL A 293 -7.39 -5.82 25.35
C VAL A 293 -7.91 -5.40 26.73
N PRO A 294 -7.34 -4.38 27.40
CA PRO A 294 -7.73 -4.02 28.75
C PRO A 294 -9.13 -3.39 28.76
N PRO A 295 -10.04 -3.80 29.67
CA PRO A 295 -11.39 -3.23 29.76
C PRO A 295 -11.40 -1.71 30.00
N SER A 296 -10.37 -1.17 30.66
CA SER A 296 -10.22 0.28 30.87
C SER A 296 -10.19 1.07 29.56
N LEU A 297 -9.76 0.47 28.44
CA LEU A 297 -9.79 1.11 27.13
C LEU A 297 -11.19 1.57 26.72
N MET A 298 -12.23 0.88 27.21
CA MET A 298 -13.62 1.24 26.96
C MET A 298 -14.04 2.54 27.66
N ASN A 299 -13.24 3.06 28.60
CA ASN A 299 -13.47 4.35 29.25
C ASN A 299 -13.00 5.55 28.40
N CYS A 300 -12.32 5.32 27.28
CA CYS A 300 -11.90 6.37 26.34
C CYS A 300 -13.08 6.88 25.51
N THR A 301 -14.05 7.57 26.12
CA THR A 301 -15.32 7.99 25.48
C THR A 301 -15.18 8.94 24.28
N SER A 302 -14.00 9.54 24.07
CA SER A 302 -13.68 10.36 22.90
C SER A 302 -13.20 9.55 21.68
N LEU A 303 -13.02 8.24 21.82
CA LEU A 303 -12.42 7.38 20.81
C LEU A 303 -13.31 7.30 19.57
N LYS A 304 -12.68 7.54 18.41
CA LYS A 304 -13.26 7.43 17.07
C LYS A 304 -12.70 6.23 16.31
N THR A 305 -11.41 5.96 16.49
CA THR A 305 -10.69 4.96 15.71
C THR A 305 -9.86 4.08 16.65
N LEU A 306 -10.11 2.78 16.60
CA LEU A 306 -9.39 1.78 17.38
C LEU A 306 -8.88 0.66 16.45
N LEU A 307 -7.59 0.67 16.15
CA LEU A 307 -6.96 -0.28 15.21
C LEU A 307 -5.86 -1.06 15.91
N LEU A 308 -6.14 -2.34 16.21
CA LEU A 308 -5.25 -3.29 16.89
C LEU A 308 -4.91 -4.51 16.02
N ARG A 309 -5.29 -4.52 14.74
CA ARG A 309 -5.09 -5.67 13.86
C ARG A 309 -3.65 -6.16 13.78
N ASN A 310 -3.45 -7.43 13.42
CA ASN A 310 -2.14 -8.02 13.17
C ASN A 310 -1.19 -7.86 14.38
N ASN A 311 -1.62 -8.44 15.50
CA ASN A 311 -0.88 -8.55 16.76
C ASN A 311 -1.07 -9.99 17.31
N LEU A 312 -0.65 -10.23 18.55
CA LEU A 312 -0.82 -11.49 19.28
C LEU A 312 -1.86 -11.35 20.41
N LEU A 313 -2.83 -10.44 20.26
CA LEU A 313 -3.83 -10.16 21.29
C LEU A 313 -4.81 -11.33 21.43
N GLY A 314 -5.18 -11.65 22.66
CA GLY A 314 -6.17 -12.68 22.97
C GLY A 314 -7.22 -12.18 23.97
N GLY A 315 -7.74 -13.11 24.76
CA GLY A 315 -8.80 -12.83 25.73
C GLY A 315 -10.20 -12.81 25.10
N GLU A 316 -11.21 -12.75 25.95
CA GLU A 316 -12.62 -12.77 25.55
C GLU A 316 -13.08 -11.37 25.15
N ILE A 317 -13.46 -11.18 23.89
CA ILE A 317 -13.97 -9.86 23.45
C ILE A 317 -15.27 -9.47 24.17
N ALA A 318 -16.05 -10.47 24.61
CA ALA A 318 -17.29 -10.28 25.36
C ALA A 318 -17.08 -9.60 26.72
N SER A 319 -15.85 -9.56 27.25
CA SER A 319 -15.53 -8.83 28.49
C SER A 319 -15.44 -7.32 28.29
N LEU A 320 -15.47 -6.83 27.05
CA LEU A 320 -15.36 -5.40 26.73
C LEU A 320 -16.75 -4.78 26.60
N ASP A 321 -17.03 -3.75 27.40
CA ASP A 321 -18.27 -2.98 27.30
C ASP A 321 -18.10 -1.75 26.40
N PHE A 322 -18.58 -1.85 25.17
CA PHE A 322 -18.51 -0.76 24.19
C PHE A 322 -19.58 0.34 24.40
N SER A 323 -20.48 0.20 25.38
CA SER A 323 -21.64 1.09 25.56
C SER A 323 -21.27 2.59 25.71
N GLY A 324 -20.12 2.88 26.33
CA GLY A 324 -19.63 4.25 26.53
C GLY A 324 -19.03 4.90 25.28
N LEU A 325 -18.71 4.13 24.23
CA LEU A 325 -17.96 4.59 23.06
C LEU A 325 -18.87 5.13 21.95
N GLN A 326 -19.67 6.15 22.26
CA GLN A 326 -20.69 6.70 21.36
C GLN A 326 -20.12 7.40 20.10
N LYS A 327 -18.85 7.82 20.14
CA LYS A 327 -18.14 8.46 19.01
C LYS A 327 -17.34 7.48 18.15
N LEU A 328 -17.36 6.19 18.48
CA LEU A 328 -16.55 5.18 17.81
C LEU A 328 -17.06 4.96 16.39
N GLU A 329 -16.20 5.20 15.41
CA GLU A 329 -16.47 5.12 13.98
C GLU A 329 -15.87 3.84 13.38
N ALA A 330 -14.67 3.43 13.81
CA ALA A 330 -13.98 2.26 13.26
C ALA A 330 -13.28 1.42 14.34
N ILE A 331 -13.50 0.10 14.27
CA ILE A 331 -12.83 -0.92 15.09
C ILE A 331 -12.19 -1.95 14.17
N ASP A 332 -10.91 -2.22 14.38
CA ASP A 332 -10.18 -3.26 13.66
C ASP A 332 -9.31 -4.10 14.62
N PHE A 333 -9.82 -5.29 14.96
CA PHE A 333 -9.16 -6.30 15.78
C PHE A 333 -8.67 -7.50 14.94
N GLY A 334 -8.65 -7.38 13.61
CA GLY A 334 -8.40 -8.52 12.74
C GLY A 334 -7.00 -9.15 12.90
N ASN A 335 -6.84 -10.42 12.55
CA ASN A 335 -5.57 -11.16 12.63
C ASN A 335 -4.94 -11.10 14.04
N ASN A 336 -5.62 -11.71 15.00
CA ASN A 336 -5.22 -11.85 16.40
C ASN A 336 -5.64 -13.24 16.91
N SER A 337 -5.56 -13.48 18.21
CA SER A 337 -6.01 -14.71 18.90
C SER A 337 -7.21 -14.45 19.83
N ILE A 338 -8.08 -13.50 19.48
CA ILE A 338 -9.24 -13.13 20.30
C ILE A 338 -10.31 -14.23 20.24
N VAL A 339 -10.90 -14.53 21.39
CA VAL A 339 -11.93 -15.58 21.58
C VAL A 339 -13.24 -14.96 22.08
N GLY A 340 -14.27 -15.80 22.23
CA GLY A 340 -15.58 -15.42 22.76
C GLY A 340 -16.60 -15.11 21.67
N THR A 341 -17.69 -14.43 22.05
CA THR A 341 -18.80 -14.07 21.16
C THR A 341 -18.79 -12.58 20.83
N ILE A 342 -19.40 -12.19 19.72
CA ILE A 342 -19.49 -10.77 19.32
C ILE A 342 -20.28 -10.00 20.40
N PRO A 343 -19.71 -8.95 21.05
CA PRO A 343 -20.35 -8.28 22.17
C PRO A 343 -21.59 -7.51 21.75
N VAL A 344 -22.71 -7.72 22.46
CA VAL A 344 -23.98 -7.00 22.24
C VAL A 344 -23.81 -5.49 22.46
N SER A 345 -22.89 -5.07 23.33
CA SER A 345 -22.58 -3.67 23.58
C SER A 345 -22.08 -2.92 22.34
N LEU A 346 -21.52 -3.61 21.32
CA LEU A 346 -21.14 -2.98 20.05
C LEU A 346 -22.33 -2.33 19.35
N CYS A 347 -23.53 -2.90 19.52
CA CYS A 347 -24.76 -2.34 18.96
C CYS A 347 -25.13 -0.98 19.55
N LEU A 348 -24.56 -0.61 20.70
CA LEU A 348 -24.79 0.69 21.34
C LEU A 348 -23.88 1.78 20.78
N CYS A 349 -22.87 1.44 19.98
CA CYS A 349 -22.02 2.40 19.26
C CYS A 349 -22.77 2.96 18.03
N ARG A 350 -23.56 4.02 18.24
CA ARG A 350 -24.43 4.60 17.19
C ARG A 350 -23.69 5.24 16.02
N SER A 351 -22.40 5.53 16.17
CA SER A 351 -21.55 6.15 15.13
C SER A 351 -20.73 5.12 14.35
N LEU A 352 -20.91 3.82 14.60
CA LEU A 352 -20.03 2.78 14.09
C LEU A 352 -20.22 2.60 12.57
N ILE A 353 -19.16 2.87 11.81
CA ILE A 353 -19.13 2.79 10.35
C ILE A 353 -18.47 1.48 9.91
N ALA A 354 -17.39 1.08 10.58
CA ALA A 354 -16.60 -0.07 10.19
C ALA A 354 -16.23 -0.98 11.37
N VAL A 355 -16.46 -2.28 11.18
CA VAL A 355 -16.09 -3.33 12.13
C VAL A 355 -15.30 -4.41 11.40
N ARG A 356 -14.08 -4.66 11.86
CA ARG A 356 -13.29 -5.82 11.46
C ARG A 356 -12.83 -6.60 12.68
N ILE A 357 -13.22 -7.87 12.73
CA ILE A 357 -12.75 -8.84 13.73
C ILE A 357 -12.37 -10.17 13.02
N ALA A 358 -12.02 -10.08 11.73
CA ALA A 358 -11.64 -11.22 10.91
C ALA A 358 -10.33 -11.89 11.38
N PHE A 359 -10.10 -13.16 11.05
CA PHE A 359 -8.90 -13.93 11.43
C PHE A 359 -8.69 -13.94 12.96
N ASN A 360 -9.68 -14.46 13.67
CA ASN A 360 -9.68 -14.65 15.11
C ASN A 360 -10.33 -16.01 15.44
N GLN A 361 -10.70 -16.22 16.70
CA GLN A 361 -11.32 -17.45 17.18
C GLN A 361 -12.71 -17.16 17.78
N LEU A 362 -13.45 -16.22 17.18
CA LEU A 362 -14.81 -15.90 17.62
C LEU A 362 -15.76 -17.06 17.36
N THR A 363 -16.71 -17.26 18.26
CA THR A 363 -17.74 -18.29 18.20
C THR A 363 -19.14 -17.67 18.31
N GLY A 364 -20.17 -18.48 18.11
CA GLY A 364 -21.57 -18.07 18.26
C GLY A 364 -22.13 -17.38 17.00
N GLU A 365 -23.21 -16.63 17.21
CA GLU A 365 -23.99 -16.02 16.12
C GLU A 365 -23.79 -14.49 16.06
N ILE A 366 -24.19 -13.88 14.95
CA ILE A 366 -24.27 -12.42 14.85
C ILE A 366 -25.42 -11.92 15.75
N PRO A 367 -25.18 -10.95 16.66
CA PRO A 367 -26.23 -10.43 17.52
C PRO A 367 -27.37 -9.76 16.74
N ALA A 368 -28.62 -10.08 17.07
CA ALA A 368 -29.81 -9.52 16.41
C ALA A 368 -29.86 -7.97 16.46
N CYS A 369 -29.28 -7.36 17.50
CA CYS A 369 -29.20 -5.91 17.65
C CYS A 369 -28.37 -5.22 16.55
N MET A 370 -27.52 -5.96 15.83
CA MET A 370 -26.65 -5.40 14.80
C MET A 370 -27.44 -4.78 13.65
N ALA A 371 -28.67 -5.26 13.40
CA ALA A 371 -29.65 -4.66 12.49
C ALA A 371 -29.99 -3.19 12.82
N GLY A 372 -29.76 -2.76 14.07
CA GLY A 372 -30.00 -1.40 14.54
C GLY A 372 -28.88 -0.41 14.21
N ILE A 373 -27.70 -0.87 13.78
CA ILE A 373 -26.54 -0.01 13.50
C ILE A 373 -26.65 0.58 12.10
N LYS A 374 -27.48 1.62 11.94
CA LYS A 374 -27.78 2.23 10.64
C LYS A 374 -26.59 2.90 9.95
N SER A 375 -25.54 3.24 10.69
CA SER A 375 -24.29 3.81 10.14
C SER A 375 -23.36 2.77 9.53
N LEU A 376 -23.52 1.48 9.86
CA LEU A 376 -22.59 0.42 9.50
C LEU A 376 -22.51 0.25 7.97
N SER A 377 -21.33 0.47 7.41
CA SER A 377 -21.05 0.32 5.99
C SER A 377 -20.08 -0.82 5.69
N HIS A 378 -19.19 -1.15 6.64
CA HIS A 378 -18.17 -2.19 6.47
C HIS A 378 -18.21 -3.20 7.62
N LEU A 379 -18.45 -4.46 7.30
CA LEU A 379 -18.38 -5.57 8.25
C LEU A 379 -17.47 -6.68 7.71
N SER A 380 -16.47 -7.04 8.51
CA SER A 380 -15.53 -8.11 8.19
C SER A 380 -15.35 -9.06 9.38
N LEU A 381 -15.86 -10.28 9.22
CA LEU A 381 -15.84 -11.34 10.23
C LEU A 381 -15.18 -12.63 9.71
N SER A 382 -14.63 -12.63 8.50
CA SER A 382 -14.00 -13.80 7.88
C SER A 382 -13.02 -14.52 8.80
N ASP A 383 -12.81 -15.82 8.61
CA ASP A 383 -11.86 -16.63 9.39
C ASP A 383 -12.16 -16.57 10.90
N ASN A 384 -13.36 -17.01 11.26
CA ASN A 384 -13.82 -17.23 12.63
C ASN A 384 -14.70 -18.48 12.68
N PHE A 385 -15.10 -18.90 13.86
CA PHE A 385 -15.97 -20.07 14.09
C PHE A 385 -17.44 -19.68 14.29
N LEU A 386 -17.93 -18.70 13.51
CA LEU A 386 -19.32 -18.25 13.56
C LEU A 386 -20.28 -19.29 12.98
N SER A 387 -21.51 -19.33 13.51
CA SER A 387 -22.59 -20.23 13.09
C SER A 387 -23.87 -19.47 12.71
N ASN A 388 -24.79 -20.16 12.05
CA ASN A 388 -26.12 -19.69 11.65
C ASN A 388 -26.09 -18.59 10.58
N VAL A 389 -25.61 -18.96 9.38
CA VAL A 389 -25.47 -18.05 8.22
C VAL A 389 -26.81 -17.46 7.77
N VAL A 390 -27.90 -18.22 7.89
CA VAL A 390 -29.25 -17.77 7.51
C VAL A 390 -29.68 -16.59 8.39
N GLU A 391 -29.59 -16.75 9.70
CA GLU A 391 -29.96 -15.69 10.65
C GLU A 391 -28.99 -14.51 10.54
N ALA A 392 -27.69 -14.76 10.38
CA ALA A 392 -26.70 -13.72 10.14
C ALA A 392 -27.06 -12.83 8.94
N LEU A 393 -27.38 -13.41 7.78
CA LEU A 393 -27.82 -12.63 6.62
C LEU A 393 -29.16 -11.93 6.86
N ARG A 394 -30.13 -12.59 7.52
CA ARG A 394 -31.43 -11.98 7.85
C ARG A 394 -31.30 -10.72 8.71
N ILE A 395 -30.36 -10.73 9.66
CA ILE A 395 -30.03 -9.57 10.50
C ILE A 395 -29.35 -8.50 9.66
N LEU A 396 -28.28 -8.86 8.95
CA LEU A 396 -27.44 -7.90 8.21
C LEU A 396 -28.17 -7.27 7.01
N MET A 397 -29.15 -7.94 6.41
CA MET A 397 -30.02 -7.39 5.38
C MET A 397 -30.79 -6.15 5.84
N ARG A 398 -30.94 -5.93 7.15
CA ARG A 398 -31.60 -4.76 7.77
C ARG A 398 -30.63 -3.59 8.03
N CYS A 399 -29.34 -3.76 7.74
CA CYS A 399 -28.32 -2.71 7.80
C CYS A 399 -28.31 -1.94 6.47
N ASP A 400 -29.09 -0.86 6.40
CA ASP A 400 -29.39 -0.16 5.14
C ASP A 400 -28.15 0.42 4.43
N ASN A 401 -27.11 0.79 5.20
CA ASN A 401 -25.89 1.40 4.67
C ASN A 401 -24.77 0.40 4.37
N LEU A 402 -25.01 -0.91 4.59
CA LEU A 402 -23.97 -1.92 4.42
C LEU A 402 -23.55 -2.04 2.96
N SER A 403 -22.28 -1.77 2.70
CA SER A 403 -21.68 -1.80 1.36
C SER A 403 -20.62 -2.90 1.21
N VAL A 404 -19.99 -3.30 2.31
CA VAL A 404 -18.94 -4.32 2.31
C VAL A 404 -19.22 -5.37 3.38
N LEU A 405 -19.34 -6.63 2.95
CA LEU A 405 -19.57 -7.77 3.82
C LEU A 405 -18.60 -8.91 3.50
N PHE A 406 -17.71 -9.20 4.46
CA PHE A 406 -16.77 -10.32 4.40
C PHE A 406 -17.11 -11.37 5.46
N LEU A 407 -17.54 -12.54 5.01
CA LEU A 407 -17.98 -13.68 5.83
C LEU A 407 -17.31 -15.00 5.41
N SER A 408 -16.20 -14.93 4.67
CA SER A 408 -15.48 -16.10 4.18
C SER A 408 -14.93 -16.95 5.34
N ARG A 409 -14.84 -18.27 5.15
CA ARG A 409 -14.29 -19.23 6.14
C ARG A 409 -14.97 -19.10 7.51
N CYS A 410 -16.29 -18.91 7.49
CA CYS A 410 -17.21 -19.01 8.62
C CYS A 410 -18.26 -20.09 8.33
N TYR A 411 -19.22 -20.35 9.24
CA TYR A 411 -20.44 -21.13 8.96
C TYR A 411 -20.19 -22.52 8.36
N LYS A 412 -19.24 -23.25 8.94
CA LYS A 412 -18.74 -24.50 8.39
C LYS A 412 -19.88 -25.51 8.14
N ASP A 413 -19.96 -26.00 6.90
CA ASP A 413 -20.90 -27.05 6.47
C ASP A 413 -22.40 -26.67 6.54
N GLU A 414 -22.74 -25.38 6.67
CA GLU A 414 -24.12 -24.90 6.66
C GLU A 414 -24.72 -24.79 5.24
N PRO A 415 -26.06 -24.74 5.08
CA PRO A 415 -26.66 -24.48 3.78
C PRO A 415 -26.48 -23.02 3.35
N VAL A 416 -26.34 -22.79 2.05
CA VAL A 416 -26.45 -21.45 1.47
C VAL A 416 -27.87 -20.94 1.72
N PRO A 417 -28.05 -19.72 2.25
CA PRO A 417 -29.38 -19.14 2.45
C PRO A 417 -30.14 -18.99 1.13
N ASN A 418 -31.24 -19.73 0.98
CA ASN A 418 -32.12 -19.67 -0.20
C ASN A 418 -33.18 -18.57 -0.05
N ASP A 419 -33.98 -18.36 -1.10
CA ASP A 419 -35.02 -17.34 -1.12
C ASP A 419 -36.15 -17.60 -0.10
N ASP A 420 -36.48 -18.87 0.19
CA ASP A 420 -37.51 -19.26 1.16
C ASP A 420 -37.15 -18.79 2.58
N HIS A 421 -35.86 -18.79 2.91
CA HIS A 421 -35.36 -18.33 4.21
C HIS A 421 -35.30 -16.80 4.35
N LEU A 422 -35.35 -16.06 3.24
CA LEU A 422 -35.14 -14.60 3.19
C LEU A 422 -36.32 -13.83 2.58
N LEU A 423 -37.49 -14.47 2.52
CA LEU A 423 -38.73 -13.90 2.00
C LEU A 423 -39.03 -12.52 2.65
N HIS A 424 -39.44 -11.56 1.82
CA HIS A 424 -39.84 -10.19 2.17
C HIS A 424 -38.73 -9.17 2.52
N LEU A 425 -37.44 -9.52 2.42
CA LEU A 425 -36.37 -8.54 2.63
C LEU A 425 -35.87 -7.98 1.30
N ASN A 426 -36.17 -6.71 1.03
CA ASN A 426 -35.46 -5.90 0.03
C ASN A 426 -34.06 -5.50 0.55
N GLY A 427 -33.41 -6.30 1.39
CA GLY A 427 -32.17 -5.94 2.07
C GLY A 427 -30.96 -5.81 1.13
N PHE A 428 -29.86 -5.26 1.64
CA PHE A 428 -28.58 -5.09 0.91
C PHE A 428 -28.62 -4.19 -0.34
N GLN A 429 -29.47 -3.16 -0.36
CA GLN A 429 -29.58 -2.21 -1.48
C GLN A 429 -28.28 -1.47 -1.82
N ASN A 430 -27.38 -1.34 -0.84
CA ASN A 430 -26.09 -0.66 -0.99
C ASN A 430 -24.89 -1.60 -1.10
N LEU A 431 -25.10 -2.91 -1.11
CA LEU A 431 -24.02 -3.89 -1.06
C LEU A 431 -23.21 -3.89 -2.36
N GLN A 432 -21.89 -3.69 -2.22
CA GLN A 432 -20.91 -3.67 -3.29
C GLN A 432 -20.00 -4.90 -3.24
N ILE A 433 -19.70 -5.43 -2.05
CA ILE A 433 -18.85 -6.61 -1.87
C ILE A 433 -19.57 -7.64 -0.99
N LEU A 434 -19.67 -8.87 -1.49
CA LEU A 434 -20.12 -10.03 -0.74
C LEU A 434 -19.11 -11.16 -0.86
N THR A 435 -18.57 -11.64 0.27
CA THR A 435 -17.74 -12.85 0.29
C THR A 435 -18.26 -13.87 1.28
N LEU A 436 -18.46 -15.10 0.79
CA LEU A 436 -18.90 -16.29 1.53
C LEU A 436 -18.05 -17.52 1.14
N GLY A 437 -16.81 -17.30 0.68
CA GLY A 437 -15.94 -18.37 0.21
C GLY A 437 -15.27 -19.16 1.34
N GLY A 438 -14.95 -20.43 1.15
CA GLY A 438 -14.24 -21.28 2.12
C GLY A 438 -15.09 -21.76 3.30
N CYS A 439 -16.41 -21.62 3.21
CA CYS A 439 -17.35 -21.96 4.27
C CYS A 439 -17.85 -23.42 4.18
N HIS A 440 -17.51 -24.14 3.09
CA HIS A 440 -18.07 -25.47 2.77
C HIS A 440 -19.60 -25.47 2.65
N LEU A 441 -20.18 -24.34 2.22
CA LEU A 441 -21.64 -24.19 2.13
C LEU A 441 -22.25 -25.12 1.10
N ARG A 442 -23.44 -25.65 1.38
CA ARG A 442 -24.19 -26.59 0.52
C ARG A 442 -25.42 -25.94 -0.10
N GLY A 443 -25.89 -26.44 -1.24
CA GLY A 443 -27.08 -25.92 -1.94
C GLY A 443 -26.72 -25.33 -3.30
N GLU A 444 -27.53 -24.42 -3.81
CA GLU A 444 -27.34 -23.78 -5.11
C GLU A 444 -27.04 -22.28 -4.97
N VAL A 445 -26.63 -21.63 -6.06
CA VAL A 445 -26.42 -20.18 -6.11
C VAL A 445 -27.78 -19.47 -5.91
N PRO A 446 -27.98 -18.68 -4.85
CA PRO A 446 -29.32 -18.22 -4.48
C PRO A 446 -29.74 -16.99 -5.29
N SER A 447 -31.02 -16.94 -5.69
CA SER A 447 -31.57 -15.94 -6.60
C SER A 447 -31.67 -14.53 -6.01
N TRP A 448 -31.74 -14.37 -4.69
CA TRP A 448 -31.71 -13.04 -4.07
C TRP A 448 -30.45 -12.25 -4.40
N ILE A 449 -29.32 -12.90 -4.71
CA ILE A 449 -28.08 -12.21 -5.14
C ILE A 449 -28.34 -11.41 -6.44
N GLY A 450 -29.17 -11.92 -7.34
CA GLY A 450 -29.54 -11.23 -8.59
C GLY A 450 -30.29 -9.91 -8.38
N LYS A 451 -30.81 -9.66 -7.17
CA LYS A 451 -31.47 -8.40 -6.79
C LYS A 451 -30.47 -7.31 -6.37
N LEU A 452 -29.20 -7.66 -6.12
CA LEU A 452 -28.16 -6.74 -5.63
C LEU A 452 -27.56 -5.90 -6.77
N LYS A 453 -28.27 -4.85 -7.21
CA LYS A 453 -27.87 -4.07 -8.39
C LYS A 453 -26.58 -3.25 -8.23
N LYS A 454 -26.11 -3.01 -7.00
CA LYS A 454 -24.83 -2.31 -6.73
C LYS A 454 -23.64 -3.25 -6.52
N LEU A 455 -23.84 -4.57 -6.57
CA LEU A 455 -22.79 -5.53 -6.29
C LEU A 455 -21.69 -5.48 -7.36
N LYS A 456 -20.45 -5.33 -6.91
CA LYS A 456 -19.22 -5.26 -7.71
C LYS A 456 -18.38 -6.51 -7.57
N VAL A 457 -18.38 -7.12 -6.39
CA VAL A 457 -17.57 -8.30 -6.07
C VAL A 457 -18.45 -9.37 -5.44
N LEU A 458 -18.48 -10.54 -6.07
CA LEU A 458 -19.10 -11.75 -5.55
C LEU A 458 -18.05 -12.85 -5.42
N ASN A 459 -17.82 -13.32 -4.21
CA ASN A 459 -16.93 -14.45 -3.95
C ASN A 459 -17.66 -15.56 -3.17
N LEU A 460 -17.90 -16.69 -3.84
CA LEU A 460 -18.49 -17.92 -3.30
C LEU A 460 -17.54 -19.13 -3.44
N SER A 461 -16.25 -18.89 -3.63
CA SER A 461 -15.27 -19.95 -3.93
C SER A 461 -15.03 -20.89 -2.75
N TYR A 462 -14.44 -22.07 -2.98
CA TYR A 462 -14.13 -23.04 -1.93
C TYR A 462 -15.37 -23.42 -1.08
N ASN A 463 -16.48 -23.74 -1.74
CA ASN A 463 -17.69 -24.24 -1.10
C ASN A 463 -18.10 -25.59 -1.70
N LYS A 464 -19.29 -26.10 -1.32
CA LYS A 464 -19.90 -27.32 -1.86
C LYS A 464 -21.17 -26.97 -2.65
N ILE A 465 -21.16 -25.83 -3.34
CA ILE A 465 -22.32 -25.34 -4.10
C ILE A 465 -22.49 -26.21 -5.34
N THR A 466 -23.73 -26.62 -5.59
CA THR A 466 -24.18 -27.49 -6.68
C THR A 466 -25.12 -26.74 -7.62
N GLY A 467 -25.68 -27.42 -8.61
CA GLY A 467 -26.58 -26.83 -9.60
C GLY A 467 -25.81 -26.11 -10.72
N THR A 468 -26.52 -25.29 -11.48
CA THR A 468 -25.98 -24.56 -12.63
C THR A 468 -25.64 -23.11 -12.29
N ILE A 469 -24.72 -22.49 -13.02
CA ILE A 469 -24.50 -21.03 -12.94
C ILE A 469 -25.76 -20.29 -13.44
N PRO A 470 -26.41 -19.44 -12.63
CA PRO A 470 -27.65 -18.81 -13.06
C PRO A 470 -27.45 -17.72 -14.11
N LYS A 471 -28.30 -17.72 -15.14
CA LYS A 471 -28.28 -16.74 -16.25
C LYS A 471 -28.40 -15.28 -15.81
N TRP A 472 -29.11 -15.03 -14.70
CA TRP A 472 -29.29 -13.66 -14.19
C TRP A 472 -27.96 -13.00 -13.76
N LEU A 473 -26.88 -13.75 -13.56
CA LEU A 473 -25.55 -13.18 -13.30
C LEU A 473 -25.11 -12.25 -14.42
N GLY A 474 -25.40 -12.61 -15.68
CA GLY A 474 -25.12 -11.77 -16.85
C GLY A 474 -25.84 -10.42 -16.85
N SER A 475 -26.95 -10.32 -16.12
CA SER A 475 -27.74 -9.09 -16.00
C SER A 475 -27.28 -8.15 -14.88
N MET A 476 -26.19 -8.48 -14.17
CA MET A 476 -25.69 -7.67 -13.05
C MET A 476 -24.92 -6.45 -13.57
N PRO A 477 -25.41 -5.22 -13.35
CA PRO A 477 -24.91 -4.05 -14.07
C PRO A 477 -23.53 -3.57 -13.61
N ASN A 478 -23.15 -3.88 -12.36
CA ASN A 478 -21.93 -3.36 -11.73
C ASN A 478 -20.89 -4.44 -11.40
N LEU A 479 -21.13 -5.70 -11.76
CA LEU A 479 -20.28 -6.82 -11.35
C LEU A 479 -18.93 -6.76 -12.08
N LEU A 480 -17.85 -6.66 -11.31
CA LEU A 480 -16.46 -6.58 -11.78
C LEU A 480 -15.67 -7.85 -11.49
N VAL A 481 -16.00 -8.54 -10.39
CA VAL A 481 -15.31 -9.75 -9.96
C VAL A 481 -16.34 -10.81 -9.60
N LEU A 482 -16.27 -11.94 -10.30
CA LEU A 482 -17.00 -13.16 -9.99
C LEU A 482 -15.97 -14.24 -9.66
N ASN A 483 -16.00 -14.76 -8.42
CA ASN A 483 -15.19 -15.90 -8.03
C ASN A 483 -16.08 -16.99 -7.43
N ILE A 484 -16.26 -18.08 -8.17
CA ILE A 484 -17.02 -19.28 -7.78
C ILE A 484 -16.18 -20.56 -7.93
N THR A 485 -14.86 -20.40 -7.99
CA THR A 485 -13.87 -21.48 -8.11
C THR A 485 -13.98 -22.50 -6.97
N GLN A 486 -13.64 -23.77 -7.22
CA GLN A 486 -13.72 -24.84 -6.22
C GLN A 486 -15.12 -24.99 -5.63
N ASN A 487 -16.04 -25.47 -6.46
CA ASN A 487 -17.39 -25.86 -6.08
C ASN A 487 -17.75 -27.17 -6.81
N HIS A 488 -19.03 -27.55 -6.79
CA HIS A 488 -19.58 -28.71 -7.49
C HIS A 488 -20.61 -28.26 -8.55
N LEU A 489 -20.36 -27.13 -9.20
CA LEU A 489 -21.25 -26.58 -10.22
C LEU A 489 -21.20 -27.44 -11.49
N THR A 490 -22.34 -27.55 -12.16
CA THR A 490 -22.55 -28.36 -13.37
C THR A 490 -23.21 -27.54 -14.48
N GLY A 491 -23.34 -28.14 -15.67
CA GLY A 491 -23.97 -27.50 -16.82
C GLY A 491 -23.05 -26.50 -17.52
N GLU A 492 -23.61 -25.69 -18.41
CA GLU A 492 -22.84 -24.76 -19.25
C GLU A 492 -22.50 -23.45 -18.53
N LEU A 493 -21.41 -22.79 -18.97
CA LEU A 493 -21.17 -21.38 -18.65
C LEU A 493 -22.16 -20.51 -19.45
N PRO A 494 -23.08 -19.76 -18.81
CA PRO A 494 -24.12 -19.03 -19.53
C PRO A 494 -23.55 -17.95 -20.45
N ARG A 495 -24.06 -17.86 -21.68
CA ARG A 495 -23.65 -16.85 -22.66
C ARG A 495 -23.94 -15.44 -22.19
N GLU A 496 -24.98 -15.28 -21.38
CA GLU A 496 -25.38 -14.02 -20.75
C GLU A 496 -24.25 -13.39 -19.91
N ILE A 497 -23.25 -14.16 -19.45
CA ILE A 497 -22.06 -13.60 -18.78
C ILE A 497 -21.31 -12.61 -19.69
N GLY A 498 -21.37 -12.79 -21.01
CA GLY A 498 -20.83 -11.85 -21.99
C GLY A 498 -21.52 -10.48 -22.04
N ASP A 499 -22.66 -10.33 -21.36
CA ASP A 499 -23.45 -9.08 -21.32
C ASP A 499 -23.15 -8.21 -20.09
N LEU A 500 -22.16 -8.58 -19.26
CA LEU A 500 -21.75 -7.83 -18.07
C LEU A 500 -21.24 -6.43 -18.42
N LYS A 501 -22.12 -5.43 -18.29
CA LYS A 501 -21.87 -4.03 -18.68
C LYS A 501 -20.60 -3.42 -18.09
N ALA A 502 -20.35 -3.65 -16.81
CA ALA A 502 -19.18 -3.15 -16.09
C ALA A 502 -17.84 -3.74 -16.56
N LEU A 503 -17.88 -4.85 -17.29
CA LEU A 503 -16.72 -5.49 -17.91
C LEU A 503 -16.62 -5.19 -19.41
N ALA A 504 -17.71 -4.76 -20.04
CA ALA A 504 -17.75 -4.41 -21.47
C ALA A 504 -17.30 -2.97 -21.76
N SER A 505 -17.67 -2.00 -20.92
CA SER A 505 -17.40 -0.57 -21.13
C SER A 505 -17.15 0.18 -19.82
N ASP A 506 -16.38 1.27 -19.87
CA ASP A 506 -15.92 2.01 -18.69
C ASP A 506 -16.97 3.00 -18.13
N ASP A 507 -18.24 2.82 -18.51
CA ASP A 507 -19.38 3.68 -18.16
C ASP A 507 -19.84 3.53 -16.69
N THR A 508 -19.03 2.86 -15.86
CA THR A 508 -19.32 2.68 -14.44
C THR A 508 -18.89 3.91 -13.65
N ASP A 509 -19.89 4.55 -13.06
CA ASP A 509 -19.81 5.70 -12.16
C ASP A 509 -18.57 5.69 -11.26
N SER A 510 -17.83 6.80 -11.32
CA SER A 510 -16.60 7.11 -10.61
C SER A 510 -16.78 7.31 -9.09
N ASP A 511 -17.84 6.76 -8.50
CA ASP A 511 -18.12 6.88 -7.08
C ASP A 511 -17.24 5.89 -6.29
N LEU A 512 -15.96 6.24 -6.28
CA LEU A 512 -14.86 5.60 -5.60
C LEU A 512 -14.89 6.03 -4.14
N SER A 513 -15.94 5.66 -3.42
CA SER A 513 -16.05 5.95 -2.00
C SER A 513 -14.79 5.43 -1.29
N ASN A 514 -14.10 6.31 -0.56
CA ASN A 514 -13.04 5.89 0.36
C ASN A 514 -13.62 4.79 1.26
N LEU A 515 -13.04 3.59 1.19
CA LEU A 515 -13.43 2.52 2.09
C LEU A 515 -13.04 2.92 3.51
N ALA A 516 -13.94 2.69 4.47
CA ALA A 516 -13.67 2.99 5.87
C ALA A 516 -12.47 2.20 6.42
N LEU A 517 -12.19 1.00 5.87
CA LEU A 517 -11.01 0.19 6.15
C LEU A 517 -10.48 -0.47 4.86
N PRO A 518 -9.15 -0.64 4.71
CA PRO A 518 -8.57 -1.38 3.58
C PRO A 518 -8.89 -2.87 3.71
N PHE A 519 -9.18 -3.59 2.62
CA PHE A 519 -9.62 -4.99 2.69
C PHE A 519 -8.60 -5.96 2.09
N LEU A 520 -8.71 -7.24 2.44
CA LEU A 520 -7.92 -8.32 1.86
C LEU A 520 -8.78 -9.10 0.88
N PHE A 521 -8.28 -9.32 -0.34
CA PHE A 521 -8.90 -10.18 -1.36
C PHE A 521 -7.80 -11.02 -2.00
N ASP A 522 -7.99 -12.33 -2.11
CA ASP A 522 -6.97 -13.28 -2.62
C ASP A 522 -5.56 -13.03 -2.03
N THR A 523 -5.46 -12.85 -0.70
CA THR A 523 -4.23 -12.55 0.09
C THR A 523 -3.59 -11.18 -0.10
N LEU A 524 -4.06 -10.36 -1.05
CA LEU A 524 -3.55 -9.01 -1.29
C LEU A 524 -4.39 -7.94 -0.59
N GLN A 525 -3.74 -6.88 -0.11
CA GLN A 525 -4.42 -5.74 0.50
C GLN A 525 -4.79 -4.70 -0.56
N TYR A 526 -6.08 -4.36 -0.60
CA TYR A 526 -6.65 -3.33 -1.45
C TYR A 526 -7.17 -2.18 -0.60
N ASN A 527 -6.60 -0.99 -0.82
CA ASN A 527 -7.04 0.22 -0.13
C ASN A 527 -8.25 0.88 -0.84
N ARG A 528 -8.49 0.53 -2.10
CA ARG A 528 -9.55 1.10 -2.95
C ARG A 528 -10.09 0.04 -3.91
N LEU A 529 -11.38 0.10 -4.19
CA LEU A 529 -12.07 -0.87 -5.05
C LEU A 529 -11.56 -0.90 -6.50
N PHE A 530 -11.17 0.24 -7.08
CA PHE A 530 -10.70 0.28 -8.48
C PHE A 530 -9.36 -0.44 -8.70
N ASN A 531 -8.62 -0.74 -7.63
CA ASN A 531 -7.38 -1.50 -7.73
C ASN A 531 -7.64 -3.00 -7.90
N LEU A 532 -8.87 -3.48 -7.70
CA LEU A 532 -9.18 -4.89 -7.89
C LEU A 532 -9.10 -5.27 -9.37
N PRO A 533 -8.37 -6.35 -9.71
CA PRO A 533 -8.37 -6.86 -11.07
C PRO A 533 -9.78 -7.38 -11.41
N ARG A 534 -10.32 -6.90 -12.53
CA ARG A 534 -11.61 -7.33 -13.05
C ARG A 534 -11.47 -8.77 -13.55
N GLY A 535 -12.29 -9.70 -13.05
CA GLY A 535 -12.05 -11.11 -13.31
C GLY A 535 -13.26 -12.03 -13.16
N ILE A 536 -13.27 -13.08 -13.98
CA ILE A 536 -14.23 -14.18 -13.93
C ILE A 536 -13.45 -15.45 -13.63
N LYS A 537 -13.70 -16.04 -12.46
CA LYS A 537 -13.05 -17.26 -11.98
C LYS A 537 -14.10 -18.31 -11.67
N VAL A 538 -14.13 -19.36 -12.48
CA VAL A 538 -15.08 -20.49 -12.38
C VAL A 538 -14.38 -21.84 -12.32
N GLY A 539 -13.04 -21.82 -12.21
CA GLY A 539 -12.23 -23.03 -12.24
C GLY A 539 -12.53 -24.07 -11.17
N ASN A 540 -12.11 -25.31 -11.38
CA ASN A 540 -12.26 -26.42 -10.45
C ASN A 540 -13.74 -26.66 -10.08
N ASN A 541 -14.53 -26.96 -11.10
CA ASN A 541 -15.96 -27.32 -11.05
C ASN A 541 -16.20 -28.47 -12.07
N SER A 542 -17.46 -28.78 -12.38
CA SER A 542 -17.86 -29.74 -13.41
C SER A 542 -18.67 -29.06 -14.53
N LEU A 543 -18.23 -27.85 -14.94
CA LEU A 543 -18.88 -27.09 -16.01
C LEU A 543 -18.53 -27.70 -17.35
N SER A 544 -19.51 -27.83 -18.25
CA SER A 544 -19.36 -28.49 -19.53
C SER A 544 -19.84 -27.63 -20.70
N GLY A 545 -19.77 -28.18 -21.92
CA GLY A 545 -20.13 -27.47 -23.15
C GLY A 545 -19.02 -26.55 -23.65
N ASN A 546 -19.34 -25.74 -24.65
CA ASN A 546 -18.36 -24.86 -25.29
C ASN A 546 -18.13 -23.59 -24.44
N ILE A 547 -16.91 -23.06 -24.49
CA ILE A 547 -16.62 -21.71 -23.99
C ILE A 547 -17.44 -20.69 -24.82
N PRO A 548 -18.29 -19.84 -24.22
CA PRO A 548 -19.08 -18.86 -24.94
C PRO A 548 -18.22 -17.82 -25.68
N ALA A 549 -18.49 -17.59 -26.97
CA ALA A 549 -17.82 -16.57 -27.76
C ALA A 549 -18.16 -15.15 -27.27
N GLU A 550 -19.33 -14.99 -26.64
CA GLU A 550 -19.82 -13.75 -26.05
C GLU A 550 -18.90 -13.21 -24.94
N LEU A 551 -18.05 -14.05 -24.33
CA LEU A 551 -17.01 -13.58 -23.41
C LEU A 551 -16.08 -12.55 -24.06
N GLY A 552 -15.88 -12.61 -25.38
CA GLY A 552 -15.11 -11.62 -26.14
C GLY A 552 -15.66 -10.19 -26.08
N ASN A 553 -16.90 -9.99 -25.61
CA ASN A 553 -17.48 -8.65 -25.40
C ASN A 553 -16.91 -7.92 -24.18
N LEU A 554 -16.28 -8.63 -23.24
CA LEU A 554 -15.85 -8.12 -21.93
C LEU A 554 -14.47 -7.44 -21.99
N ARG A 555 -14.33 -6.38 -22.79
CA ARG A 555 -13.04 -5.74 -23.12
C ARG A 555 -12.20 -5.24 -21.94
N LEU A 556 -12.81 -5.03 -20.77
CA LEU A 556 -12.13 -4.57 -19.54
C LEU A 556 -11.73 -5.72 -18.61
N LEU A 557 -12.01 -6.97 -18.97
CA LEU A 557 -11.61 -8.16 -18.23
C LEU A 557 -10.08 -8.29 -18.20
N ARG A 558 -9.53 -8.58 -17.02
CA ARG A 558 -8.09 -8.79 -16.80
C ARG A 558 -7.76 -10.24 -16.46
N GLU A 559 -8.67 -10.96 -15.81
CA GLU A 559 -8.46 -12.36 -15.44
C GLU A 559 -9.64 -13.22 -15.89
N LEU A 560 -9.36 -14.27 -16.65
CA LEU A 560 -10.32 -15.31 -17.02
C LEU A 560 -9.75 -16.66 -16.61
N ASP A 561 -10.40 -17.32 -15.65
CA ASP A 561 -9.95 -18.58 -15.06
C ASP A 561 -11.06 -19.64 -15.18
N LEU A 562 -10.86 -20.56 -16.14
CA LEU A 562 -11.76 -21.64 -16.54
C LEU A 562 -11.15 -23.02 -16.23
N ASN A 563 -10.05 -23.07 -15.47
CA ASN A 563 -9.25 -24.27 -15.33
C ASN A 563 -10.02 -25.42 -14.64
N ASP A 564 -9.57 -26.66 -14.81
CA ASP A 564 -10.10 -27.86 -14.14
C ASP A 564 -11.65 -27.95 -14.22
N ASN A 565 -12.18 -28.12 -15.43
CA ASN A 565 -13.61 -28.28 -15.73
C ASN A 565 -13.79 -29.30 -16.87
N ASP A 566 -15.02 -29.48 -17.35
CA ASP A 566 -15.39 -30.38 -18.46
C ASP A 566 -15.68 -29.60 -19.77
N PHE A 567 -15.10 -28.39 -19.97
CA PHE A 567 -15.32 -27.60 -21.18
C PHE A 567 -14.79 -28.32 -22.42
N ASN A 568 -15.54 -28.26 -23.52
CA ASN A 568 -15.20 -28.92 -24.78
C ASN A 568 -15.33 -27.96 -25.98
N GLY A 569 -15.24 -28.51 -27.20
CA GLY A 569 -15.25 -27.71 -28.42
C GLY A 569 -13.94 -26.95 -28.62
N SER A 570 -13.95 -25.92 -29.47
CA SER A 570 -12.76 -25.13 -29.77
C SER A 570 -12.66 -23.85 -28.95
N ILE A 571 -11.44 -23.34 -28.77
CA ILE A 571 -11.20 -22.04 -28.15
C ILE A 571 -11.77 -20.93 -29.05
N PRO A 572 -12.72 -20.10 -28.58
CA PRO A 572 -13.31 -19.05 -29.41
C PRO A 572 -12.30 -17.98 -29.79
N ARG A 573 -12.22 -17.66 -31.09
CA ARG A 573 -11.32 -16.60 -31.61
C ARG A 573 -11.69 -15.21 -31.06
N GLU A 574 -12.94 -15.03 -30.64
CA GLU A 574 -13.50 -13.80 -30.08
C GLU A 574 -12.84 -13.44 -28.74
N LEU A 575 -12.22 -14.40 -28.04
CA LEU A 575 -11.40 -14.10 -26.84
C LEU A 575 -10.24 -13.15 -27.15
N SER A 576 -9.81 -13.04 -28.42
CA SER A 576 -8.82 -12.04 -28.85
C SER A 576 -9.27 -10.58 -28.71
N HIS A 577 -10.56 -10.34 -28.49
CA HIS A 577 -11.12 -9.00 -28.24
C HIS A 577 -10.91 -8.52 -26.79
N LEU A 578 -10.46 -9.39 -25.88
CA LEU A 578 -10.19 -9.07 -24.47
C LEU A 578 -8.87 -8.31 -24.31
N VAL A 579 -8.76 -7.13 -24.92
CA VAL A 579 -7.49 -6.40 -25.08
C VAL A 579 -6.76 -6.05 -23.78
N ASN A 580 -7.44 -6.08 -22.62
CA ASN A 580 -6.86 -5.84 -21.29
C ASN A 580 -6.54 -7.12 -20.51
N LEU A 581 -6.68 -8.30 -21.11
CA LEU A 581 -6.50 -9.58 -20.43
C LEU A 581 -5.03 -9.77 -20.02
N GLU A 582 -4.82 -10.03 -18.73
CA GLU A 582 -3.52 -10.26 -18.09
C GLU A 582 -3.30 -11.75 -17.80
N LYS A 583 -4.38 -12.49 -17.46
CA LYS A 583 -4.36 -13.92 -17.16
C LYS A 583 -5.50 -14.66 -17.88
N LEU A 584 -5.14 -15.72 -18.59
CA LEU A 584 -6.07 -16.67 -19.21
C LEU A 584 -5.66 -18.11 -18.83
N ASP A 585 -6.47 -18.76 -18.00
CA ASP A 585 -6.28 -20.17 -17.65
C ASP A 585 -7.45 -21.00 -18.16
N MET A 586 -7.15 -21.97 -19.02
CA MET A 586 -8.10 -22.94 -19.58
C MET A 586 -7.58 -24.37 -19.43
N SER A 587 -6.61 -24.58 -18.53
CA SER A 587 -5.98 -25.89 -18.33
C SER A 587 -6.93 -26.91 -17.70
N GLY A 588 -6.68 -28.20 -17.92
CA GLY A 588 -7.49 -29.28 -17.32
C GLY A 588 -8.92 -29.30 -17.82
N ASN A 589 -9.10 -29.30 -19.15
CA ASN A 589 -10.40 -29.36 -19.81
C ASN A 589 -10.36 -30.35 -20.99
N HIS A 590 -11.42 -30.42 -21.79
CA HIS A 590 -11.55 -31.23 -23.00
C HIS A 590 -11.57 -30.37 -24.28
N LEU A 591 -10.84 -29.25 -24.28
CA LEU A 591 -10.79 -28.33 -25.42
C LEU A 591 -10.03 -28.96 -26.60
N SER A 592 -10.53 -28.77 -27.80
CA SER A 592 -10.05 -29.40 -29.04
C SER A 592 -9.84 -28.36 -30.16
N GLY A 593 -9.23 -28.78 -31.26
CA GLY A 593 -8.87 -27.89 -32.37
C GLY A 593 -7.63 -27.05 -32.07
N GLU A 594 -7.43 -25.99 -32.87
CA GLU A 594 -6.23 -25.15 -32.81
C GLU A 594 -6.32 -24.04 -31.77
N ILE A 595 -5.16 -23.60 -31.25
CA ILE A 595 -5.05 -22.36 -30.49
C ILE A 595 -5.19 -21.18 -31.48
N PRO A 596 -6.21 -20.31 -31.36
CA PRO A 596 -6.45 -19.27 -32.35
C PRO A 596 -5.27 -18.28 -32.47
N GLU A 597 -4.74 -18.12 -33.67
CA GLU A 597 -3.69 -17.14 -34.00
C GLU A 597 -4.03 -15.70 -33.62
N SER A 598 -5.33 -15.37 -33.51
CA SER A 598 -5.82 -14.07 -33.07
C SER A 598 -5.44 -13.74 -31.63
N LEU A 599 -5.21 -14.73 -30.76
CA LEU A 599 -4.85 -14.52 -29.35
C LEU A 599 -3.52 -13.78 -29.17
N LYS A 600 -2.65 -13.76 -30.19
CA LYS A 600 -1.41 -12.98 -30.18
C LYS A 600 -1.62 -11.47 -30.03
N LYS A 601 -2.84 -10.99 -30.30
CA LYS A 601 -3.24 -9.57 -30.12
C LYS A 601 -3.37 -9.17 -28.64
N LEU A 602 -3.36 -10.13 -27.72
CA LEU A 602 -3.49 -9.88 -26.28
C LEU A 602 -2.14 -9.41 -25.71
N HIS A 603 -1.83 -8.13 -25.85
CA HIS A 603 -0.53 -7.57 -25.50
C HIS A 603 -0.23 -7.48 -23.99
N PHE A 604 -1.25 -7.54 -23.13
CA PHE A 604 -1.07 -7.55 -21.66
C PHE A 604 -1.04 -8.97 -21.07
N LEU A 605 -1.25 -10.01 -21.89
CA LEU A 605 -1.33 -11.38 -21.42
C LEU A 605 0.02 -11.83 -20.87
N SER A 606 0.08 -11.99 -19.56
CA SER A 606 1.28 -12.34 -18.80
C SER A 606 1.25 -13.77 -18.29
N PHE A 607 0.04 -14.33 -18.15
CA PHE A 607 -0.18 -15.74 -17.82
C PHE A 607 -1.14 -16.36 -18.84
N PHE A 608 -0.74 -17.48 -19.41
CA PHE A 608 -1.54 -18.29 -20.31
C PHE A 608 -1.32 -19.76 -19.98
N SER A 609 -2.38 -20.54 -19.88
CA SER A 609 -2.28 -21.99 -19.72
C SER A 609 -3.43 -22.69 -20.43
N VAL A 610 -3.06 -23.66 -21.27
CA VAL A 610 -3.97 -24.62 -21.93
C VAL A 610 -3.53 -26.05 -21.66
N LYS A 611 -2.70 -26.24 -20.62
CA LYS A 611 -2.18 -27.54 -20.19
C LYS A 611 -3.31 -28.56 -20.03
N ASN A 612 -3.03 -29.83 -20.34
CA ASN A 612 -3.96 -30.95 -20.18
C ASN A 612 -5.32 -30.69 -20.87
N ASN A 613 -5.30 -30.64 -22.21
CA ASN A 613 -6.46 -30.56 -23.09
C ASN A 613 -6.24 -31.47 -24.31
N ASP A 614 -7.18 -31.45 -25.27
CA ASP A 614 -7.15 -32.21 -26.52
C ASP A 614 -6.77 -31.34 -27.75
N LEU A 615 -6.00 -30.27 -27.53
CA LEU A 615 -5.65 -29.29 -28.56
C LEU A 615 -4.64 -29.84 -29.58
N GLU A 616 -4.73 -29.34 -30.81
CA GLU A 616 -3.90 -29.73 -31.95
C GLU A 616 -3.37 -28.53 -32.74
N GLY A 617 -2.43 -28.76 -33.65
CA GLY A 617 -1.85 -27.71 -34.49
C GLY A 617 -0.64 -27.00 -33.90
N GLU A 618 -0.18 -25.97 -34.60
CA GLU A 618 1.02 -25.20 -34.23
C GLU A 618 0.71 -24.17 -33.13
N ILE A 619 1.59 -24.07 -32.13
CA ILE A 619 1.51 -23.01 -31.11
C ILE A 619 1.77 -21.64 -31.78
N PRO A 620 0.90 -20.63 -31.58
CA PRO A 620 1.10 -19.31 -32.16
C PRO A 620 2.45 -18.70 -31.80
N LYS A 621 3.12 -18.10 -32.78
CA LYS A 621 4.45 -17.46 -32.62
C LYS A 621 4.36 -15.93 -32.59
N GLY A 622 5.19 -15.29 -31.77
CA GLY A 622 5.29 -13.84 -31.66
C GLY A 622 4.47 -13.24 -30.51
N GLY A 623 4.81 -12.01 -30.13
CA GLY A 623 4.12 -11.29 -29.07
C GLY A 623 4.33 -11.93 -27.70
N GLN A 624 3.26 -12.08 -26.92
CA GLN A 624 3.34 -12.68 -25.59
C GLN A 624 3.59 -14.19 -25.62
N PHE A 625 3.23 -14.89 -26.71
CA PHE A 625 3.38 -16.34 -26.80
C PHE A 625 4.84 -16.82 -26.74
N ASP A 626 5.79 -15.99 -27.17
CA ASP A 626 7.23 -16.30 -27.08
C ASP A 626 7.75 -16.28 -25.63
N THR A 627 6.98 -15.73 -24.69
CA THR A 627 7.34 -15.66 -23.27
C THR A 627 6.85 -16.87 -22.47
N PHE A 628 5.88 -17.62 -23.00
CA PHE A 628 5.30 -18.77 -22.32
C PHE A 628 6.18 -20.01 -22.45
N THR A 629 6.26 -20.78 -21.38
CA THR A 629 7.09 -21.99 -21.30
C THR A 629 6.28 -23.24 -21.64
N ASN A 630 6.97 -24.37 -21.81
CA ASN A 630 6.38 -25.70 -22.06
C ASN A 630 5.25 -26.06 -21.07
N THR A 631 5.37 -25.65 -19.80
CA THR A 631 4.35 -25.93 -18.77
C THR A 631 2.97 -25.37 -19.09
N SER A 632 2.88 -24.37 -19.98
CA SER A 632 1.62 -23.75 -20.42
C SER A 632 0.87 -24.61 -21.44
N PHE A 633 1.56 -25.56 -22.09
CA PHE A 633 1.06 -26.32 -23.25
C PHE A 633 1.12 -27.84 -23.05
N GLU A 634 1.82 -28.33 -22.02
CA GLU A 634 2.00 -29.75 -21.76
C GLU A 634 0.66 -30.50 -21.60
N GLY A 635 0.67 -31.82 -21.78
CA GLY A 635 -0.56 -32.62 -21.74
C GLY A 635 -1.45 -32.52 -22.98
N ASN A 636 -1.06 -31.75 -24.01
CA ASN A 636 -1.69 -31.76 -25.33
C ASN A 636 -0.79 -32.52 -26.33
N PRO A 637 -1.07 -33.79 -26.66
CA PRO A 637 -0.17 -34.61 -27.47
C PRO A 637 -0.07 -34.15 -28.94
N LYS A 638 -1.11 -33.52 -29.47
CA LYS A 638 -1.18 -33.09 -30.88
C LYS A 638 -0.69 -31.66 -31.12
N LEU A 639 -0.39 -30.89 -30.07
CA LEU A 639 0.26 -29.59 -30.22
C LEU A 639 1.73 -29.76 -30.65
N CYS A 640 2.17 -28.87 -31.52
CA CYS A 640 3.53 -28.82 -32.06
C CYS A 640 4.08 -27.38 -32.04
N GLY A 641 5.41 -27.24 -32.19
CA GLY A 641 6.09 -25.95 -32.17
C GLY A 641 7.40 -25.99 -31.40
N SER A 642 8.19 -24.91 -31.54
CA SER A 642 9.53 -24.80 -30.94
C SER A 642 9.52 -24.89 -29.42
N VAL A 643 8.49 -24.36 -28.75
CA VAL A 643 8.34 -24.38 -27.28
C VAL A 643 8.21 -25.81 -26.74
N LEU A 644 7.58 -26.71 -27.49
CA LEU A 644 7.41 -28.12 -27.15
C LEU A 644 8.53 -29.02 -27.70
N GLN A 645 9.43 -28.47 -28.52
CA GLN A 645 10.42 -29.25 -29.29
C GLN A 645 9.79 -30.36 -30.15
N ARG A 646 8.60 -30.09 -30.72
CA ARG A 646 7.84 -31.03 -31.57
C ARG A 646 7.69 -30.45 -32.97
N ASN A 647 8.01 -31.25 -33.99
CA ASN A 647 7.84 -30.85 -35.39
C ASN A 647 6.37 -30.83 -35.77
N CYS A 648 5.94 -29.75 -36.42
CA CYS A 648 4.58 -29.66 -36.96
C CYS A 648 4.46 -30.45 -38.27
N PRO A 649 3.40 -31.24 -38.46
CA PRO A 649 3.18 -31.95 -39.70
C PRO A 649 3.08 -30.93 -40.84
N SER A 650 3.91 -31.11 -41.87
CA SER A 650 3.89 -30.26 -43.06
C SER A 650 2.58 -30.51 -43.81
N THR A 651 1.68 -29.53 -43.85
CA THR A 651 0.52 -29.57 -44.74
C THR A 651 1.00 -29.46 -46.19
N THR A 652 1.25 -30.60 -46.83
CA THR A 652 1.35 -30.71 -48.29
C THR A 652 -0.04 -31.03 -48.83
N PRO A 653 -0.65 -30.19 -49.70
CA PRO A 653 -1.87 -30.56 -50.37
C PRO A 653 -1.56 -31.57 -51.48
N GLY A 654 -2.04 -32.81 -51.31
CA GLY A 654 -2.27 -33.78 -52.39
C GLY A 654 -1.04 -34.47 -52.99
N GLY A 655 -0.94 -35.77 -52.78
CA GLY A 655 -0.02 -36.65 -53.52
C GLY A 655 -0.02 -38.06 -52.95
N GLN A 656 -0.79 -38.94 -53.58
CA GLN A 656 -0.85 -40.38 -53.29
C GLN A 656 0.53 -41.05 -53.42
N GLY A 657 0.77 -42.04 -52.56
CA GLY A 657 1.90 -42.96 -52.67
C GLY A 657 1.93 -43.94 -51.51
N GLU A 658 1.16 -45.03 -51.62
CA GLU A 658 1.38 -46.24 -50.83
C GLU A 658 2.74 -46.88 -51.20
N ILE A 659 3.41 -47.50 -50.22
CA ILE A 659 3.88 -48.91 -50.20
C ILE A 659 4.86 -49.16 -49.03
N LEU A 660 4.36 -49.90 -48.01
CA LEU A 660 4.92 -51.09 -47.28
C LEU A 660 6.22 -51.01 -46.42
N PRO A 661 6.42 -51.97 -45.46
CA PRO A 661 6.89 -51.74 -44.09
C PRO A 661 8.36 -52.17 -43.84
N PRO A 662 8.93 -51.99 -42.61
CA PRO A 662 10.38 -51.92 -42.42
C PRO A 662 11.06 -53.27 -42.18
N VAL A 663 12.33 -53.35 -42.59
CA VAL A 663 13.30 -54.41 -42.23
C VAL A 663 14.05 -53.98 -40.96
N PRO A 664 14.26 -54.87 -39.98
CA PRO A 664 14.88 -54.51 -38.70
C PRO A 664 16.41 -54.58 -38.79
N THR A 665 17.08 -53.56 -38.29
CA THR A 665 18.52 -53.64 -38.01
C THR A 665 18.83 -53.05 -36.63
N ALA A 666 19.29 -53.96 -35.78
CA ALA A 666 20.29 -53.85 -34.73
C ALA A 666 20.17 -52.75 -33.67
N GLU A 667 20.00 -53.24 -32.44
CA GLU A 667 20.27 -52.56 -31.17
C GLU A 667 21.65 -51.90 -31.16
N GLU A 668 21.69 -50.60 -30.85
CA GLU A 668 22.80 -50.02 -30.10
C GLU A 668 22.24 -49.23 -28.93
N SER A 669 22.52 -49.76 -27.75
CA SER A 669 22.22 -49.24 -26.44
C SER A 669 23.11 -48.05 -26.12
N GLU A 670 22.56 -46.83 -26.02
CA GLU A 670 23.18 -45.78 -25.20
C GLU A 670 22.12 -44.92 -24.50
N THR A 671 22.10 -45.02 -23.17
CA THR A 671 21.57 -44.00 -22.26
C THR A 671 22.63 -43.80 -21.16
N PRO A 672 22.62 -42.72 -20.36
CA PRO A 672 22.98 -41.36 -20.75
C PRO A 672 23.95 -40.73 -19.72
N TRP A 673 25.04 -40.07 -20.13
CA TRP A 673 26.06 -39.61 -19.15
C TRP A 673 26.08 -38.12 -18.81
N TYR A 674 24.99 -37.37 -19.06
CA TYR A 674 24.86 -36.01 -18.53
C TYR A 674 23.46 -35.69 -18.01
N THR A 675 23.09 -36.35 -16.91
CA THR A 675 22.17 -35.77 -15.94
C THR A 675 22.83 -35.84 -14.56
N ILE A 676 22.81 -34.71 -13.83
CA ILE A 676 23.32 -34.46 -12.47
C ILE A 676 24.83 -34.10 -12.42
N PRO A 677 25.18 -32.80 -12.25
CA PRO A 677 24.94 -32.12 -10.99
C PRO A 677 24.51 -30.65 -11.14
N PHE A 678 23.21 -30.41 -11.25
CA PHE A 678 22.63 -29.09 -10.90
C PHE A 678 21.52 -29.18 -9.84
N GLY A 679 21.02 -30.39 -9.55
CA GLY A 679 20.04 -30.64 -8.47
C GLY A 679 20.62 -30.83 -7.08
N LEU A 680 21.89 -31.21 -6.94
CA LEU A 680 22.53 -31.38 -5.62
C LEU A 680 23.07 -30.06 -5.04
N GLY A 681 23.48 -29.10 -5.88
CA GLY A 681 23.96 -27.80 -5.41
C GLY A 681 22.86 -26.92 -4.82
N TYR A 682 21.65 -26.97 -5.38
CA TYR A 682 20.52 -26.19 -4.88
C TYR A 682 19.94 -26.78 -3.59
N SER A 683 19.88 -28.11 -3.50
CA SER A 683 19.38 -28.82 -2.32
C SER A 683 20.35 -28.70 -1.13
N VAL A 684 21.67 -28.84 -1.37
CA VAL A 684 22.69 -28.66 -0.33
C VAL A 684 22.82 -27.17 0.04
N GLY A 685 22.75 -26.25 -0.92
CA GLY A 685 22.76 -24.80 -0.65
C GLY A 685 21.55 -24.34 0.18
N PHE A 686 20.36 -24.84 -0.13
CA PHE A 686 19.13 -24.54 0.61
C PHE A 686 19.16 -25.14 2.02
N PHE A 687 19.66 -26.37 2.20
CA PHE A 687 19.82 -26.97 3.53
C PHE A 687 20.93 -26.32 4.37
N VAL A 688 22.06 -25.93 3.78
CA VAL A 688 23.15 -25.24 4.50
C VAL A 688 22.74 -23.84 4.94
N VAL A 689 21.99 -23.10 4.11
CA VAL A 689 21.45 -21.78 4.48
C VAL A 689 20.34 -21.92 5.53
N SER A 690 19.46 -22.92 5.40
CA SER A 690 18.37 -23.16 6.37
C SER A 690 18.88 -23.65 7.73
N ILE A 691 19.89 -24.53 7.75
CA ILE A 691 20.56 -24.99 8.99
C ILE A 691 21.37 -23.84 9.61
N SER A 692 22.04 -23.00 8.81
CA SER A 692 22.76 -21.83 9.32
C SER A 692 21.80 -20.79 9.91
N LEU A 693 20.60 -20.61 9.35
CA LEU A 693 19.56 -19.75 9.90
C LEU A 693 18.92 -20.34 11.16
N LEU A 694 18.76 -21.66 11.25
CA LEU A 694 18.32 -22.37 12.46
C LEU A 694 19.36 -22.32 13.60
N PHE A 695 20.66 -22.39 13.29
CA PHE A 695 21.73 -22.22 14.30
C PHE A 695 21.93 -20.76 14.73
N ARG A 696 21.61 -19.78 13.88
CA ARG A 696 21.61 -18.34 14.24
C ARG A 696 20.39 -17.94 15.06
N SER A 697 19.27 -18.66 14.90
CA SER A 697 18.05 -18.56 15.71
C SER A 697 18.22 -19.20 17.10
N SER A 698 18.89 -20.35 17.19
CA SER A 698 19.11 -21.08 18.45
C SER A 698 20.28 -20.54 19.29
N ARG A 699 21.27 -19.84 18.70
CA ARG A 699 22.29 -19.10 19.47
C ARG A 699 21.79 -17.87 20.24
N LYS A 700 20.51 -17.50 20.09
CA LYS A 700 19.87 -16.49 20.95
C LYS A 700 19.23 -17.06 22.22
N TRP A 701 19.35 -18.37 22.46
CA TRP A 701 18.83 -19.04 23.68
C TRP A 701 19.92 -19.52 24.65
N PHE A 702 21.20 -19.42 24.28
CA PHE A 702 22.33 -19.61 25.19
C PHE A 702 23.37 -18.51 24.96
N ASN A 703 23.05 -17.32 25.46
CA ASN A 703 23.95 -16.32 26.04
C ASN A 703 23.15 -15.14 26.58
#